data_AF-A0A6C1QPA1-F1
#
_entry.id   AF-A0A6C1QPA1-F1
#
_cell.length_a   1.000
_cell.length_b   1.000
_cell.length_c   1.000
_cell.angle_alpha   90.00
_cell.angle_beta   90.00
_cell.angle_gamma   90.00
#
_symmetry.space_group_name_H-M   'P 1'
#
loop_
_entity.id
_entity.type
_entity.pdbx_description
1 polymer ?
#
loop_
_entity_poly.entity_id
_entity_poly.type
_entity_poly.pdbx_seq_one_letter_code
_entity_poly.pdbx_strand_id
1 'polypeptide(L)'
;MLLLTRVRLINWHFFTDTTINVGQATLLAGDNGSGKSTIIDAIQYALVAYINRITFNAAATDRRAGRTLESYCRCKVGSESLDYVRGDCISHVALEFRGDGRSFCAGVAVQAFRDGETKEAQWVLETGRLEDLPFLQDDALLPVPRFKELLRAQGGVPCATKKDYSSRLTHLLHVHRRNADFNPYLEALVRSVNFTPFTSVHDFVCNYILEERALDISAMRENLLNYREAEREADAVQRRIDWLKRVVESADQVERLARQIIHQNYYKLRLEREETESEIAATRRALAEAQSLRARTAAARDERIERRTRVDEQRQELLFALAQDAAHRDYERLRRSRDELNTRREHESGRVERFVLLHRQVAEALGRGVNADTLGEERTALDHERDTVAQEAASLRVREREITAEMNDLRDEAQDLERGIQRYPSDAVMLRAALADRGINATHFAELLEVVDPEWQFAAEGVLGPRRFDLLVNEDQFAAAVELYRDHPARPSGVGLPELSRMHDAEVTPGSLAEVLEAATPQSRRYLAWLLADVVRTDADHLRDHADAVARDGLRYTQKRFERLDPETCSRWFIGAGAKARRLEQIHARLAELETDLGGVRTAVGKAEARARALREAYDRLHEMEAIADASARLESLTAEIAETERLLAAIDTTGFEQLSLQIAALA
;
A
#
# COMPACT_ATOMS: atom_id res chain seq x y z
N MET A 1 2.93 71.67 7.68
CA MET A 1 2.51 70.71 8.73
C MET A 1 1.08 71.03 9.13
N LEU A 2 0.20 70.03 9.09
CA LEU A 2 -1.21 70.15 9.46
C LEU A 2 -1.38 69.90 10.96
N LEU A 3 -2.11 70.78 11.64
CA LEU A 3 -2.32 70.74 13.09
C LEU A 3 -3.81 70.87 13.42
N LEU A 4 -4.27 70.14 14.44
CA LEU A 4 -5.55 70.42 15.07
C LEU A 4 -5.42 71.72 15.86
N THR A 5 -6.17 72.75 15.47
CA THR A 5 -6.04 74.09 16.09
C THR A 5 -7.20 74.45 17.00
N ARG A 6 -8.40 73.90 16.75
CA ARG A 6 -9.59 74.20 17.54
C ARG A 6 -10.52 73.00 17.65
N VAL A 7 -11.20 72.89 18.79
CA VAL A 7 -12.20 71.86 19.08
C VAL A 7 -13.43 72.58 19.63
N ARG A 8 -14.57 72.50 18.94
CA ARG A 8 -15.84 73.04 19.42
C ARG A 8 -16.74 71.92 19.90
N LEU A 9 -17.19 72.03 21.13
CA LEU A 9 -18.06 71.08 21.82
C LEU A 9 -19.39 71.76 22.12
N ILE A 10 -20.47 71.21 21.57
CA ILE A 10 -21.84 71.69 21.80
C ILE A 10 -22.63 70.55 22.44
N ASN A 11 -23.26 70.83 23.59
CA ASN A 11 -24.00 69.86 24.40
C ASN A 11 -23.24 68.54 24.63
N TRP A 12 -21.94 68.62 24.91
CA TRP A 12 -21.10 67.47 25.23
C TRP A 12 -20.78 67.46 26.72
N HIS A 13 -21.40 66.57 27.49
CA HIS A 13 -21.36 66.54 28.95
C HIS A 13 -21.67 67.92 29.54
N PHE A 14 -20.79 68.53 30.34
CA PHE A 14 -21.02 69.86 30.89
C PHE A 14 -20.75 71.01 29.90
N PHE A 15 -20.21 70.74 28.71
CA PHE A 15 -19.98 71.76 27.68
C PHE A 15 -21.29 72.07 26.94
N THR A 16 -21.76 73.32 27.02
CA THR A 16 -22.97 73.81 26.34
C THR A 16 -22.66 74.26 24.92
N ASP A 17 -21.78 75.24 24.75
CA ASP A 17 -21.12 75.61 23.51
C ASP A 17 -19.75 76.20 23.88
N THR A 18 -18.69 75.45 23.64
CA THR A 18 -17.34 75.84 24.05
C THR A 18 -16.35 75.52 22.94
N THR A 19 -15.57 76.51 22.54
CA THR A 19 -14.47 76.32 21.59
C THR A 19 -13.13 76.38 22.33
N ILE A 20 -12.38 75.30 22.24
CA ILE A 20 -11.08 75.10 22.86
C ILE A 20 -10.00 75.27 21.79
N ASN A 21 -9.02 76.13 22.03
CA ASN A 21 -7.87 76.29 21.14
C ASN A 21 -6.79 75.27 21.51
N VAL A 22 -6.23 74.59 20.51
CA VAL A 22 -5.20 73.57 20.64
C VAL A 22 -3.95 74.03 19.87
N GLY A 23 -2.81 74.05 20.56
CA GLY A 23 -1.50 74.38 19.98
C GLY A 23 -0.73 73.13 19.56
N GLN A 24 0.54 73.31 19.17
CA GLN A 24 1.44 72.18 18.89
C GLN A 24 1.63 71.25 20.10
N ALA A 25 1.62 71.83 21.31
CA ALA A 25 1.51 71.13 22.57
C ALA A 25 0.45 71.83 23.42
N THR A 26 -0.43 71.08 24.07
CA THR A 26 -1.49 71.63 24.92
C THR A 26 -1.64 70.78 26.16
N LEU A 27 -1.47 71.40 27.33
CA LEU A 27 -1.63 70.75 28.62
C LEU A 27 -3.05 70.98 29.14
N LEU A 28 -3.81 69.90 29.33
CA LEU A 28 -5.10 69.94 30.02
C LEU A 28 -4.86 69.71 31.52
N ALA A 29 -4.89 70.78 32.31
CA ALA A 29 -4.70 70.73 33.76
C ALA A 29 -6.03 70.89 34.53
N GLY A 30 -6.15 70.24 35.68
CA GLY A 30 -7.31 70.31 36.58
C GLY A 30 -7.38 69.11 37.52
N ASP A 31 -8.34 69.08 38.44
CA ASP A 31 -8.55 67.97 39.37
C ASP A 31 -9.21 66.74 38.71
N ASN A 32 -9.12 65.57 39.35
CA ASN A 32 -9.85 64.39 38.86
C ASN A 32 -11.35 64.69 38.79
N GLY A 33 -11.98 64.35 37.65
CA GLY A 33 -13.38 64.69 37.39
C GLY A 33 -13.63 66.06 36.75
N SER A 34 -12.60 66.88 36.52
CA SER A 34 -12.73 68.22 35.90
C SER A 34 -13.07 68.23 34.39
N GLY A 35 -13.37 67.07 33.78
CA GLY A 35 -13.72 66.97 32.36
C GLY A 35 -12.53 66.86 31.38
N LYS A 36 -11.29 66.65 31.85
CA LYS A 36 -10.12 66.47 30.98
C LYS A 36 -10.28 65.30 30.00
N SER A 37 -10.61 64.12 30.52
CA SER A 37 -10.84 62.92 29.69
C SER A 37 -12.02 63.12 28.74
N THR A 38 -13.05 63.87 29.15
CA THR A 38 -14.22 64.18 28.32
C THR A 38 -13.86 64.95 27.04
N ILE A 39 -12.86 65.83 27.09
CA ILE A 39 -12.36 66.56 25.92
C ILE A 39 -11.58 65.61 25.00
N ILE A 40 -10.71 64.77 25.56
CA ILE A 40 -9.92 63.79 24.80
C ILE A 40 -10.85 62.78 24.11
N ASP A 41 -11.84 62.28 24.83
CA ASP A 41 -12.87 61.36 24.36
C ASP A 41 -13.69 61.99 23.20
N ALA A 42 -13.99 63.29 23.27
CA ALA A 42 -14.66 64.01 22.18
C ALA A 42 -13.79 64.05 20.92
N ILE A 43 -12.51 64.42 21.06
CA ILE A 43 -11.56 64.48 19.94
C ILE A 43 -11.40 63.09 19.30
N GLN A 44 -11.23 62.06 20.13
CA GLN A 44 -11.13 60.68 19.68
C GLN A 44 -12.40 60.24 18.94
N TYR A 45 -13.58 60.55 19.48
CA TYR A 45 -14.85 60.19 18.86
C TYR A 45 -15.04 60.92 17.52
N ALA A 46 -14.71 62.20 17.41
CA ALA A 46 -14.80 62.92 16.15
C ALA A 46 -13.80 62.42 15.11
N LEU A 47 -12.59 62.01 15.50
CA LEU A 47 -11.60 61.46 14.55
C LEU A 47 -11.96 60.06 14.04
N VAL A 48 -12.56 59.22 14.89
CA VAL A 48 -12.81 57.80 14.57
C VAL A 48 -14.23 57.57 14.07
N ALA A 49 -15.24 58.23 14.65
CA ALA A 49 -16.67 58.08 14.38
C ALA A 49 -17.28 56.66 14.54
N TYR A 50 -16.48 55.62 14.76
CA TYR A 50 -16.91 54.26 15.06
C TYR A 50 -16.92 54.02 16.58
N ILE A 51 -18.12 54.09 17.20
CA ILE A 51 -18.29 53.89 18.65
C ILE A 51 -17.72 52.55 19.11
N ASN A 52 -17.92 51.48 18.34
CA ASN A 52 -17.41 50.13 18.64
C ASN A 52 -15.88 49.99 18.53
N ARG A 53 -15.20 50.98 17.97
CA ARG A 53 -13.74 51.01 17.82
C ARG A 53 -13.08 51.98 18.80
N ILE A 54 -13.84 52.76 19.55
CA ILE A 54 -13.31 53.65 20.60
C ILE A 54 -13.64 53.08 21.98
N THR A 55 -12.80 53.37 22.95
CA THR A 55 -13.10 53.13 24.36
C THR A 55 -13.08 54.49 25.03
N PHE A 56 -14.21 54.91 25.59
CA PHE A 56 -14.24 56.11 26.40
C PHE A 56 -13.47 55.86 27.70
N ASN A 57 -12.56 56.77 28.05
CA ASN A 57 -11.65 56.57 29.17
C ASN A 57 -12.40 56.50 30.51
N ALA A 58 -12.64 55.32 31.08
CA ALA A 58 -13.16 55.22 32.44
C ALA A 58 -12.05 55.55 33.45
N ALA A 59 -12.14 56.71 34.10
CA ALA A 59 -11.19 57.04 35.17
C ALA A 59 -11.29 56.04 36.33
N ALA A 60 -10.14 55.78 36.96
CA ALA A 60 -9.85 54.78 37.97
C ALA A 60 -10.80 54.77 39.18
N THR A 61 -11.90 53.99 39.13
CA THR A 61 -12.39 53.20 40.29
C THR A 61 -13.49 52.19 40.00
N ASP A 62 -14.15 52.17 38.83
CA ASP A 62 -15.18 51.15 38.60
C ASP A 62 -15.41 50.85 37.12
N ARG A 63 -15.17 49.59 36.71
CA ARG A 63 -15.46 49.09 35.35
C ARG A 63 -16.97 48.94 35.07
N ARG A 64 -17.83 49.17 36.07
CA ARG A 64 -19.27 48.85 36.01
C ARG A 64 -20.19 50.04 35.68
N ALA A 65 -19.70 51.28 35.69
CA ALA A 65 -20.46 52.45 35.23
C ALA A 65 -20.03 52.84 33.81
N GLY A 66 -20.60 52.18 32.80
CA GLY A 66 -20.24 52.34 31.40
C GLY A 66 -20.47 53.76 30.88
N ARG A 67 -19.40 54.46 30.49
CA ARG A 67 -19.49 55.70 29.72
C ARG A 67 -19.95 55.35 28.31
N THR A 68 -21.16 55.76 27.94
CA THR A 68 -21.76 55.55 26.62
C THR A 68 -21.84 56.87 25.86
N LEU A 69 -22.02 56.83 24.53
CA LEU A 69 -22.22 58.05 23.74
C LEU A 69 -23.42 58.88 24.27
N GLU A 70 -24.51 58.20 24.62
CA GLU A 70 -25.68 58.81 25.25
C GLU A 70 -25.30 59.55 26.55
N SER A 71 -24.46 58.94 27.40
CA SER A 71 -24.04 59.53 28.67
C SER A 71 -23.30 60.86 28.49
N TYR A 72 -22.52 61.00 27.43
CA TYR A 72 -21.88 62.28 27.08
C TYR A 72 -22.89 63.28 26.54
N CYS A 73 -23.73 62.92 25.57
CA CYS A 73 -24.70 63.85 24.96
C CYS A 73 -25.71 64.39 25.99
N ARG A 74 -26.34 63.49 26.75
CA ARG A 74 -27.40 63.83 27.69
C ARG A 74 -26.90 64.32 29.06
N CYS A 75 -25.58 64.31 29.27
CA CYS A 75 -24.91 64.67 30.52
C CYS A 75 -25.43 63.84 31.70
N LYS A 76 -24.99 62.58 31.78
CA LYS A 76 -25.29 61.71 32.90
C LYS A 76 -24.55 62.20 34.16
N VAL A 77 -25.27 62.32 35.27
CA VAL A 77 -24.71 62.72 36.56
C VAL A 77 -24.95 61.58 37.56
N GLY A 78 -23.90 61.19 38.28
CA GLY A 78 -23.94 60.09 39.26
C GLY A 78 -23.46 58.75 38.70
N SER A 79 -22.90 57.91 39.58
CA SER A 79 -22.37 56.57 39.25
C SER A 79 -23.44 55.48 39.26
N GLU A 80 -24.52 55.66 40.03
CA GLU A 80 -25.58 54.64 40.23
C GLU A 80 -27.01 55.10 39.86
N SER A 81 -27.26 56.40 39.66
CA SER A 81 -28.58 56.90 39.21
C SER A 81 -28.69 57.07 37.69
N LEU A 82 -29.92 57.06 37.18
CA LEU A 82 -30.26 57.35 35.77
C LEU A 82 -30.53 58.85 35.54
N ASP A 83 -29.85 59.71 36.30
CA ASP A 83 -30.08 61.15 36.24
C ASP A 83 -29.32 61.76 35.06
N TYR A 84 -30.09 62.26 34.08
CA TYR A 84 -29.59 62.99 32.93
C TYR A 84 -30.00 64.46 33.04
N VAL A 85 -29.05 65.37 32.86
CA VAL A 85 -29.33 66.83 32.89
C VAL A 85 -30.12 67.26 31.65
N ARG A 86 -29.94 66.57 30.51
CA ARG A 86 -30.64 66.87 29.25
C ARG A 86 -31.64 65.77 28.88
N GLY A 87 -32.78 66.20 28.32
CA GLY A 87 -33.76 65.34 27.66
C GLY A 87 -33.29 64.92 26.26
N ASP A 88 -34.18 64.99 25.28
CA ASP A 88 -33.79 64.80 23.88
C ASP A 88 -32.93 66.01 23.46
N CYS A 89 -31.71 65.74 23.00
CA CYS A 89 -30.77 66.80 22.67
C CYS A 89 -29.92 66.48 21.44
N ILE A 90 -29.39 67.53 20.83
CA ILE A 90 -28.42 67.44 19.74
C ILE A 90 -27.07 67.90 20.30
N SER A 91 -26.04 67.10 20.07
CA SER A 91 -24.67 67.40 20.43
C SER A 91 -23.81 67.48 19.18
N HIS A 92 -22.85 68.41 19.16
CA HIS A 92 -21.85 68.51 18.09
C HIS A 92 -20.45 68.43 18.67
N VAL A 93 -19.60 67.64 18.03
CA VAL A 93 -18.15 67.67 18.22
C VAL A 93 -17.52 68.02 16.89
N ALA A 94 -16.85 69.17 16.83
CA ALA A 94 -16.27 69.71 15.61
C ALA A 94 -14.79 70.03 15.80
N LEU A 95 -13.97 69.63 14.84
CA LEU A 95 -12.51 69.77 14.85
C LEU A 95 -12.08 70.68 13.69
N GLU A 96 -11.21 71.64 13.97
CA GLU A 96 -10.58 72.51 12.97
C GLU A 96 -9.10 72.15 12.78
N PHE A 97 -8.72 71.86 11.55
CA PHE A 97 -7.33 71.60 11.20
C PHE A 97 -6.78 72.73 10.34
N ARG A 98 -5.56 73.20 10.63
CA ARG A 98 -4.84 74.22 9.87
C ARG A 98 -3.42 73.79 9.56
N GLY A 99 -2.96 74.07 8.35
CA GLY A 99 -1.58 73.86 7.93
C GLY A 99 -1.39 74.13 6.46
N ASP A 100 -0.18 74.55 6.06
CA ASP A 100 0.20 74.72 4.65
C ASP A 100 -0.77 75.60 3.82
N GLY A 101 -1.29 76.67 4.44
CA GLY A 101 -2.20 77.63 3.80
C GLY A 101 -3.66 77.17 3.66
N ARG A 102 -4.00 75.96 4.12
CA ARG A 102 -5.36 75.40 4.09
C ARG A 102 -5.94 75.25 5.50
N SER A 103 -7.27 75.36 5.59
CA SER A 103 -8.03 75.00 6.80
C SER A 103 -9.25 74.18 6.41
N PHE A 104 -9.52 73.13 7.18
CA PHE A 104 -10.72 72.31 6.99
C PHE A 104 -11.32 71.95 8.34
N CYS A 105 -12.61 71.62 8.33
CA CYS A 105 -13.31 71.17 9.52
C CYS A 105 -13.88 69.78 9.32
N ALA A 106 -13.92 68.98 10.38
CA ALA A 106 -14.59 67.70 10.38
C ALA A 106 -15.28 67.49 11.72
N GLY A 107 -16.44 66.84 11.72
CA GLY A 107 -17.15 66.63 12.96
C GLY A 107 -18.29 65.65 12.86
N VAL A 108 -18.90 65.42 14.02
CA VAL A 108 -20.02 64.50 14.20
C VAL A 108 -21.12 65.23 14.98
N ALA A 109 -22.35 65.12 14.47
CA ALA A 109 -23.56 65.52 15.17
C ALA A 109 -24.25 64.26 15.70
N VAL A 110 -24.75 64.31 16.94
CA VAL A 110 -25.44 63.19 17.57
C VAL A 110 -26.78 63.67 18.11
N GLN A 111 -27.86 63.01 17.71
CA GLN A 111 -29.17 63.16 18.32
C GLN A 111 -29.33 62.05 19.34
N ALA A 112 -29.47 62.40 20.61
CA ALA A 112 -29.68 61.44 21.70
C ALA A 112 -31.10 61.58 22.24
N PHE A 113 -31.79 60.45 22.38
CA PHE A 113 -33.19 60.38 22.79
C PHE A 113 -33.33 59.75 24.18
N ARG A 114 -34.46 60.01 24.86
CA ARG A 114 -34.74 59.49 26.20
C ARG A 114 -34.83 57.96 26.30
N ASP A 115 -35.09 57.29 25.19
CA ASP A 115 -35.18 55.83 25.07
C ASP A 115 -33.81 55.14 24.93
N GLY A 116 -32.71 55.93 24.91
CA GLY A 116 -31.35 55.44 24.73
C GLY A 116 -30.90 55.33 23.27
N GLU A 117 -31.77 55.64 22.29
CA GLU A 117 -31.38 55.67 20.89
C GLU A 117 -30.45 56.87 20.61
N THR A 118 -29.38 56.65 19.83
CA THR A 118 -28.51 57.72 19.34
C THR A 118 -28.39 57.67 17.82
N LYS A 119 -28.65 58.80 17.15
CA LYS A 119 -28.50 58.95 15.69
C LYS A 119 -27.32 59.85 15.38
N GLU A 120 -26.32 59.30 14.71
CA GLU A 120 -25.07 59.97 14.38
C GLU A 120 -25.09 60.50 12.94
N ALA A 121 -24.53 61.68 12.72
CA ALA A 121 -24.35 62.28 11.40
C ALA A 121 -22.97 62.92 11.29
N GLN A 122 -22.11 62.35 10.45
CA GLN A 122 -20.76 62.82 10.23
C GLN A 122 -20.69 63.78 9.04
N TRP A 123 -19.74 64.72 9.08
CA TRP A 123 -19.61 65.73 8.05
C TRP A 123 -18.18 66.29 7.96
N VAL A 124 -17.82 66.77 6.76
CA VAL A 124 -16.52 67.39 6.48
C VAL A 124 -16.73 68.68 5.69
N LEU A 125 -16.02 69.73 6.06
CA LEU A 125 -15.90 70.98 5.30
C LEU A 125 -14.45 71.08 4.81
N GLU A 126 -14.22 70.79 3.52
CA GLU A 126 -12.88 70.65 2.95
C GLU A 126 -12.09 71.97 2.92
N THR A 127 -12.78 73.12 2.94
CA THR A 127 -12.16 74.45 3.04
C THR A 127 -13.04 75.38 3.87
N GLY A 128 -12.53 75.85 5.01
CA GLY A 128 -13.25 76.75 5.91
C GLY A 128 -12.78 76.63 7.36
N ARG A 129 -13.45 77.36 8.26
CA ARG A 129 -13.18 77.41 9.71
C ARG A 129 -14.44 77.07 10.51
N LEU A 130 -14.28 76.80 11.81
CA LEU A 130 -15.43 76.50 12.68
C LEU A 130 -16.40 77.68 12.84
N GLU A 131 -15.91 78.90 12.62
CA GLU A 131 -16.72 80.13 12.62
C GLU A 131 -17.68 80.21 11.44
N ASP A 132 -17.33 79.57 10.32
CA ASP A 132 -18.16 79.58 9.13
C ASP A 132 -19.37 78.65 9.30
N LEU A 133 -19.30 77.68 10.22
CA LEU A 133 -20.31 76.63 10.35
C LEU A 133 -21.59 77.09 11.07
N PRO A 134 -22.78 76.80 10.50
CA PRO A 134 -24.07 77.30 10.99
C PRO A 134 -24.60 76.38 12.08
N PHE A 135 -23.93 76.28 13.23
CA PHE A 135 -24.45 75.46 14.33
C PHE A 135 -25.71 76.06 14.96
N LEU A 136 -25.76 77.38 15.09
CA LEU A 136 -26.83 78.12 15.77
C LEU A 136 -27.55 79.04 14.77
N GLN A 137 -28.86 79.22 14.95
CA GLN A 137 -29.67 80.27 14.33
C GLN A 137 -30.54 80.92 15.41
N ASP A 138 -30.49 82.25 15.55
CA ASP A 138 -31.21 83.00 16.59
C ASP A 138 -30.95 82.45 18.02
N ASP A 139 -29.68 82.15 18.33
CA ASP A 139 -29.19 81.52 19.57
C ASP A 139 -29.76 80.11 19.88
N ALA A 140 -30.49 79.50 18.94
CA ALA A 140 -30.98 78.13 19.04
C ALA A 140 -30.16 77.15 18.16
N LEU A 141 -29.93 75.94 18.68
CA LEU A 141 -29.21 74.88 17.95
C LEU A 141 -30.05 74.35 16.78
N LEU A 142 -29.45 74.31 15.59
CA LEU A 142 -30.15 73.83 14.41
C LEU A 142 -30.43 72.33 14.47
N PRO A 143 -31.62 71.89 14.02
CA PRO A 143 -31.87 70.48 13.76
C PRO A 143 -30.88 69.91 12.74
N VAL A 144 -30.43 68.67 12.94
CA VAL A 144 -29.42 68.01 12.07
C VAL A 144 -29.76 68.09 10.57
N PRO A 145 -31.02 67.89 10.10
CA PRO A 145 -31.36 68.07 8.68
C PRO A 145 -31.09 69.48 8.17
N ARG A 146 -31.49 70.51 8.93
CA ARG A 146 -31.29 71.92 8.58
C ARG A 146 -29.81 72.31 8.60
N PHE A 147 -29.05 71.80 9.57
CA PHE A 147 -27.60 71.95 9.61
C PHE A 147 -26.94 71.36 8.35
N LYS A 148 -27.34 70.15 7.91
CA LYS A 148 -26.80 69.53 6.69
C LYS A 148 -27.09 70.34 5.42
N GLU A 149 -28.26 70.96 5.32
CA GLU A 149 -28.62 71.84 4.19
C GLU A 149 -27.71 73.06 4.13
N LEU A 150 -27.55 73.77 5.25
CA LEU A 150 -26.72 74.98 5.30
C LEU A 150 -25.23 74.66 5.15
N LEU A 151 -24.78 73.53 5.70
CA LEU A 151 -23.41 73.03 5.49
C LEU A 151 -23.12 72.83 4.00
N ARG A 152 -24.06 72.23 3.24
CA ARG A 152 -23.91 72.05 1.79
C ARG A 152 -23.82 73.37 1.04
N ALA A 153 -24.60 74.38 1.46
CA ALA A 153 -24.55 75.71 0.87
C ALA A 153 -23.17 76.39 1.04
N GLN A 154 -22.41 75.99 2.06
CA GLN A 154 -21.04 76.45 2.32
C GLN A 154 -19.96 75.56 1.70
N GLY A 155 -20.34 74.58 0.87
CA GLY A 155 -19.41 73.64 0.23
C GLY A 155 -18.97 72.48 1.13
N GLY A 156 -19.61 72.28 2.27
CA GLY A 156 -19.40 71.11 3.12
C GLY A 156 -20.18 69.88 2.66
N VAL A 157 -19.67 68.70 3.03
CA VAL A 157 -20.18 67.39 2.64
C VAL A 157 -20.69 66.64 3.87
N PRO A 158 -22.02 66.46 4.02
CA PRO A 158 -22.58 65.47 4.92
C PRO A 158 -22.24 64.07 4.40
N CYS A 159 -21.55 63.27 5.20
CA CYS A 159 -21.12 61.93 4.80
C CYS A 159 -22.29 60.95 4.86
N ALA A 160 -22.42 60.09 3.83
CA ALA A 160 -23.51 59.12 3.77
C ALA A 160 -23.28 57.93 4.73
N THR A 161 -22.02 57.58 4.97
CA THR A 161 -21.63 56.48 5.85
C THR A 161 -20.39 56.86 6.67
N LYS A 162 -20.16 56.14 7.77
CA LYS A 162 -18.93 56.26 8.57
C LYS A 162 -17.66 55.93 7.76
N LYS A 163 -17.77 55.05 6.76
CA LYS A 163 -16.66 54.70 5.84
C LYS A 163 -16.32 55.86 4.91
N ASP A 164 -17.34 56.53 4.36
CA ASP A 164 -17.17 57.75 3.55
C ASP A 164 -16.54 58.87 4.38
N TYR A 165 -17.01 59.09 5.61
CA TYR A 165 -16.41 60.05 6.55
C TYR A 165 -14.93 59.76 6.84
N SER A 166 -14.63 58.53 7.27
CA SER A 166 -13.26 58.12 7.60
C SER A 166 -12.33 58.23 6.39
N SER A 167 -12.81 57.84 5.20
CA SER A 167 -12.05 57.98 3.95
C SER A 167 -11.70 59.44 3.65
N ARG A 168 -12.69 60.35 3.68
CA ARG A 168 -12.50 61.78 3.41
C ARG A 168 -11.60 62.46 4.44
N LEU A 169 -11.85 62.21 5.73
CA LEU A 169 -11.03 62.76 6.82
C LEU A 169 -9.58 62.30 6.70
N THR A 170 -9.34 61.02 6.49
CA THR A 170 -7.96 60.49 6.36
C THR A 170 -7.27 60.97 5.08
N HIS A 171 -8.03 61.25 4.02
CA HIS A 171 -7.52 61.92 2.81
C HIS A 171 -7.04 63.34 3.11
N LEU A 172 -7.83 64.14 3.83
CA LEU A 172 -7.46 65.51 4.22
C LEU A 172 -6.28 65.54 5.20
N LEU A 173 -6.19 64.54 6.09
CA LEU A 173 -5.09 64.34 7.03
C LEU A 173 -3.82 63.75 6.37
N HIS A 174 -3.86 63.39 5.08
CA HIS A 174 -2.75 62.75 4.34
C HIS A 174 -2.29 61.39 4.89
N VAL A 175 -3.18 60.67 5.58
CA VAL A 175 -2.90 59.35 6.16
C VAL A 175 -3.78 58.24 5.55
N HIS A 176 -4.41 58.53 4.41
CA HIS A 176 -5.29 57.59 3.71
C HIS A 176 -4.53 56.35 3.21
N ARG A 177 -5.13 55.17 3.37
CA ARG A 177 -4.59 53.88 2.92
C ARG A 177 -5.61 53.19 2.01
N ARG A 178 -5.15 52.75 0.84
CA ARG A 178 -5.95 51.92 -0.08
C ARG A 178 -6.08 50.50 0.48
N ASN A 179 -7.25 49.89 0.30
CA ASN A 179 -7.56 48.51 0.73
C ASN A 179 -7.42 48.24 2.23
N ALA A 180 -7.59 49.25 3.08
CA ALA A 180 -7.71 49.07 4.53
C ALA A 180 -9.18 49.21 4.95
N ASP A 181 -9.71 48.22 5.68
CA ASP A 181 -11.08 48.26 6.21
C ASP A 181 -11.24 49.35 7.30
N PHE A 182 -10.18 49.61 8.07
CA PHE A 182 -10.07 50.70 9.02
C PHE A 182 -8.66 51.31 8.98
N ASN A 183 -8.52 52.62 9.26
CA ASN A 183 -7.24 53.30 9.09
C ASN A 183 -6.28 52.98 10.26
N PRO A 184 -5.08 52.40 9.99
CA PRO A 184 -4.13 52.01 11.05
C PRO A 184 -3.67 53.18 11.94
N TYR A 185 -3.60 54.40 11.41
CA TYR A 185 -3.21 55.58 12.20
C TYR A 185 -4.32 56.01 13.18
N LEU A 186 -5.59 55.86 12.78
CA LEU A 186 -6.71 56.09 13.69
C LEU A 186 -6.77 55.00 14.77
N GLU A 187 -6.42 53.76 14.43
CA GLU A 187 -6.32 52.67 15.39
C GLU A 187 -5.19 52.88 16.40
N ALA A 188 -4.00 53.27 15.92
CA ALA A 188 -2.88 53.65 16.78
C ALA A 188 -3.24 54.82 17.71
N LEU A 189 -3.99 55.81 17.22
CA LEU A 189 -4.48 56.92 18.04
C LEU A 189 -5.39 56.43 19.17
N VAL A 190 -6.38 55.58 18.87
CA VAL A 190 -7.27 55.00 19.90
C VAL A 190 -6.46 54.22 20.94
N ARG A 191 -5.51 53.39 20.48
CA ARG A 191 -4.64 52.62 21.36
C ARG A 191 -3.83 53.56 22.27
N SER A 192 -3.25 54.64 21.73
CA SER A 192 -2.42 55.59 22.49
C SER A 192 -3.16 56.35 23.59
N VAL A 193 -4.46 56.61 23.41
CA VAL A 193 -5.29 57.32 24.39
C VAL A 193 -5.63 56.41 25.58
N ASN A 194 -5.84 55.12 25.31
CA ASN A 194 -6.13 54.10 26.33
C ASN A 194 -4.84 53.55 26.96
N PHE A 195 -4.20 54.35 27.82
CA PHE A 195 -3.05 53.85 28.57
C PHE A 195 -3.49 52.87 29.67
N THR A 196 -3.26 51.58 29.44
CA THR A 196 -3.32 50.56 30.50
C THR A 196 -1.90 50.25 30.95
N PRO A 197 -1.60 50.18 32.26
CA PRO A 197 -0.26 49.84 32.72
C PRO A 197 0.11 48.43 32.24
N PHE A 198 1.12 48.32 31.40
CA PHE A 198 1.57 47.03 30.86
C PHE A 198 2.59 46.39 31.79
N THR A 199 2.44 45.09 32.02
CA THR A 199 3.38 44.23 32.76
C THR A 199 4.54 43.71 31.88
N SER A 200 4.43 43.81 30.55
CA SER A 200 5.39 43.24 29.59
C SER A 200 5.67 44.19 28.42
N VAL A 201 6.96 44.38 28.11
CA VAL A 201 7.42 45.15 26.95
C VAL A 201 7.06 44.45 25.64
N HIS A 202 6.99 43.11 25.63
CA HIS A 202 6.61 42.33 24.44
C HIS A 202 5.17 42.62 24.02
N ASP A 203 4.24 42.64 24.98
CA ASP A 203 2.82 42.90 24.71
C ASP A 203 2.61 44.33 24.21
N PHE A 204 3.42 45.29 24.68
CA PHE A 204 3.44 46.64 24.15
C PHE A 204 3.89 46.67 22.68
N VAL A 205 4.97 45.98 22.32
CA VAL A 205 5.46 45.95 20.93
C VAL A 205 4.46 45.26 20.00
N CYS A 206 3.93 44.10 20.40
CA CYS A 206 3.00 43.33 19.57
C CYS A 206 1.64 44.00 19.42
N ASN A 207 1.10 44.60 20.48
CA ASN A 207 -0.23 45.20 20.44
C ASN A 207 -0.24 46.70 20.13
N TYR A 208 0.88 47.42 20.18
CA TYR A 208 0.90 48.88 19.95
C TYR A 208 1.85 49.34 18.83
N ILE A 209 2.78 48.50 18.36
CA ILE A 209 3.75 48.87 17.32
C ILE A 209 3.54 48.06 16.02
N LEU A 210 3.24 46.76 16.12
CA LEU A 210 3.10 45.89 14.94
C LEU A 210 1.70 46.02 14.31
N GLU A 211 1.65 46.13 12.98
CA GLU A 211 0.40 46.09 12.21
C GLU A 211 -0.17 44.65 12.24
N GLU A 212 -1.41 44.49 12.73
CA GLU A 212 -2.12 43.21 12.68
C GLU A 212 -2.41 42.82 11.23
N ARG A 213 -1.67 41.83 10.71
CA ARG A 213 -2.04 41.12 9.49
C ARG A 213 -2.88 39.91 9.87
N ALA A 214 -4.19 40.01 9.70
CA ALA A 214 -5.07 38.84 9.78
C ALA A 214 -4.66 37.85 8.68
N LEU A 215 -4.01 36.76 9.05
CA LEU A 215 -3.85 35.60 8.18
C LEU A 215 -5.23 34.97 8.02
N ASP A 216 -5.78 34.99 6.81
CA ASP A 216 -7.02 34.28 6.50
C ASP A 216 -6.75 32.77 6.48
N ILE A 217 -6.92 32.15 7.64
CA ILE A 217 -6.73 30.71 7.85
C ILE A 217 -7.65 29.91 6.92
N SER A 218 -8.80 30.47 6.50
CA SER A 218 -9.76 29.79 5.61
C SER A 218 -9.20 29.67 4.20
N ALA A 219 -8.75 30.78 3.62
CA ALA A 219 -8.12 30.80 2.29
C ALA A 219 -6.79 30.01 2.27
N MET A 220 -6.05 30.00 3.37
CA MET A 220 -4.82 29.22 3.48
C MET A 220 -5.09 27.73 3.64
N ARG A 221 -6.14 27.34 4.39
CA ARG A 221 -6.56 25.94 4.55
C ARG A 221 -7.17 25.39 3.27
N GLU A 222 -7.95 26.18 2.54
CA GLU A 222 -8.49 25.81 1.22
C GLU A 222 -7.36 25.66 0.19
N ASN A 223 -6.42 26.60 0.13
CA ASN A 223 -5.22 26.43 -0.71
C ASN A 223 -4.39 25.20 -0.29
N LEU A 224 -4.21 24.95 1.00
CA LEU A 224 -3.47 23.79 1.50
C LEU A 224 -4.17 22.48 1.11
N LEU A 225 -5.51 22.43 1.18
CA LEU A 225 -6.31 21.28 0.75
C LEU A 225 -6.18 21.08 -0.77
N ASN A 226 -6.32 22.13 -1.57
CA ASN A 226 -6.15 22.07 -3.02
C ASN A 226 -4.73 21.62 -3.41
N TYR A 227 -3.70 22.09 -2.70
CA TYR A 227 -2.32 21.63 -2.91
C TYR A 227 -2.15 20.14 -2.58
N ARG A 228 -2.71 19.68 -1.46
CA ARG A 228 -2.66 18.25 -1.07
C ARG A 228 -3.45 17.36 -2.02
N GLU A 229 -4.55 17.86 -2.57
CA GLU A 229 -5.37 17.13 -3.54
C GLU A 229 -4.65 17.03 -4.89
N ALA A 230 -4.06 18.14 -5.37
CA ALA A 230 -3.19 18.14 -6.55
C ALA A 230 -1.94 17.25 -6.36
N GLU A 231 -1.34 17.22 -5.17
CA GLU A 231 -0.23 16.33 -4.83
C GLU A 231 -0.64 14.85 -4.89
N ARG A 232 -1.81 14.50 -4.32
CA ARG A 232 -2.37 13.15 -4.41
C ARG A 232 -2.67 12.73 -5.85
N GLU A 233 -3.22 13.63 -6.66
CA GLU A 233 -3.46 13.38 -8.07
C GLU A 233 -2.15 13.19 -8.83
N ALA A 234 -1.14 14.02 -8.58
CA ALA A 234 0.19 13.89 -9.16
C ALA A 234 0.84 12.54 -8.80
N ASP A 235 0.76 12.11 -7.54
CA ASP A 235 1.25 10.80 -7.09
C ASP A 235 0.47 9.63 -7.70
N ALA A 236 -0.83 9.77 -7.90
CA ALA A 236 -1.64 8.77 -8.58
C ALA A 236 -1.26 8.64 -10.06
N VAL A 237 -1.07 9.78 -10.75
CA VAL A 237 -0.60 9.83 -12.14
C VAL A 237 0.82 9.27 -12.25
N GLN A 238 1.72 9.61 -11.33
CA GLN A 238 3.09 9.09 -11.31
C GLN A 238 3.11 7.57 -11.15
N ARG A 239 2.31 7.02 -10.22
CA ARG A 239 2.14 5.56 -10.07
C ARG A 239 1.58 4.92 -11.33
N ARG A 240 0.63 5.58 -12.02
CA ARG A 240 0.07 5.11 -13.29
C ARG A 240 1.12 5.09 -14.41
N ILE A 241 1.95 6.12 -14.50
CA ILE A 241 3.06 6.22 -15.45
C ILE A 241 4.08 5.12 -15.19
N ASP A 242 4.47 4.90 -13.93
CA ASP A 242 5.47 3.90 -13.59
C ASP A 242 4.96 2.48 -13.82
N TRP A 243 3.66 2.23 -13.58
CA TRP A 243 3.02 0.98 -13.96
C TRP A 243 3.00 0.79 -15.49
N LEU A 244 2.63 1.81 -16.25
CA LEU A 244 2.62 1.76 -17.72
C LEU A 244 4.02 1.52 -18.30
N LYS A 245 5.06 2.13 -17.72
CA LYS A 245 6.46 1.87 -18.11
C LYS A 245 6.82 0.39 -17.96
N ARG A 246 6.46 -0.25 -16.84
CA ARG A 246 6.70 -1.69 -16.64
C ARG A 246 5.96 -2.56 -17.66
N VAL A 247 4.74 -2.17 -18.03
CA VAL A 247 3.97 -2.86 -19.08
C VAL A 247 4.66 -2.74 -20.43
N VAL A 248 5.14 -1.53 -20.79
CA VAL A 248 5.88 -1.30 -22.04
C VAL A 248 7.19 -2.08 -22.05
N GLU A 249 7.96 -2.07 -20.96
CA GLU A 249 9.20 -2.87 -20.84
C GLU A 249 8.94 -4.37 -21.01
N SER A 250 7.85 -4.87 -20.43
CA SER A 250 7.43 -6.27 -20.57
C SER A 250 7.02 -6.59 -22.01
N ALA A 251 6.29 -5.70 -22.67
CA ALA A 251 5.89 -5.85 -24.07
C ALA A 251 7.13 -5.87 -25.00
N ASP A 252 8.09 -4.97 -24.79
CA ASP A 252 9.35 -4.93 -25.53
C ASP A 252 10.19 -6.20 -25.31
N GLN A 253 10.14 -6.78 -24.11
CA GLN A 253 10.80 -8.04 -23.82
C GLN A 253 10.14 -9.20 -24.56
N VAL A 254 8.81 -9.28 -24.56
CA VAL A 254 8.05 -10.28 -25.32
C VAL A 254 8.35 -10.17 -26.81
N GLU A 255 8.38 -8.95 -27.36
CA GLU A 255 8.67 -8.76 -28.78
C GLU A 255 10.11 -9.17 -29.13
N ARG A 256 11.09 -8.82 -28.29
CA ARG A 256 12.48 -9.27 -28.47
C ARG A 256 12.59 -10.79 -28.45
N LEU A 257 11.95 -11.46 -27.48
CA LEU A 257 11.95 -12.91 -27.39
C LEU A 257 11.24 -13.56 -28.59
N ALA A 258 10.12 -13.01 -29.04
CA ALA A 258 9.42 -13.49 -30.23
C ALA A 258 10.31 -13.40 -31.48
N ARG A 259 10.99 -12.26 -31.70
CA ARG A 259 11.97 -12.11 -32.79
C ARG A 259 13.13 -13.09 -32.66
N GLN A 260 13.61 -13.34 -31.44
CA GLN A 260 14.69 -14.29 -31.18
C GLN A 260 14.27 -15.73 -31.50
N ILE A 261 13.06 -16.13 -31.13
CA ILE A 261 12.48 -17.44 -31.47
C ILE A 261 12.38 -17.60 -32.99
N ILE A 262 11.89 -16.58 -33.71
CA ILE A 262 11.81 -16.61 -35.18
C ILE A 262 13.21 -16.79 -35.80
N HIS A 263 14.21 -16.05 -35.32
CA HIS A 263 15.59 -16.20 -35.79
C HIS A 263 16.15 -17.59 -35.49
N GLN A 264 15.96 -18.10 -34.27
CA GLN A 264 16.43 -19.43 -33.87
C GLN A 264 15.78 -20.54 -34.70
N ASN A 265 14.47 -20.43 -34.96
CA ASN A 265 13.75 -21.36 -35.83
C ASN A 265 14.28 -21.30 -37.26
N TYR A 266 14.54 -20.10 -37.79
CA TYR A 266 15.14 -19.94 -39.11
C TYR A 266 16.55 -20.57 -39.18
N TYR A 267 17.40 -20.33 -38.18
CA TYR A 267 18.74 -20.93 -38.13
C TYR A 267 18.68 -22.46 -38.01
N LYS A 268 17.76 -22.98 -37.20
CA LYS A 268 17.54 -24.42 -37.08
C LYS A 268 17.12 -25.02 -38.43
N LEU A 269 16.11 -24.46 -39.08
CA LEU A 269 15.65 -24.89 -40.41
C LEU A 269 16.76 -24.83 -41.46
N ARG A 270 17.61 -23.80 -41.41
CA ARG A 270 18.74 -23.66 -42.31
C ARG A 270 19.83 -24.71 -42.04
N LEU A 271 20.16 -24.96 -40.78
CA LEU A 271 21.12 -26.00 -40.38
C LEU A 271 20.60 -27.38 -40.78
N GLU A 272 19.34 -27.70 -40.50
CA GLU A 272 18.70 -28.96 -40.91
C GLU A 272 18.76 -29.14 -42.43
N ARG A 273 18.52 -28.06 -43.20
CA ARG A 273 18.67 -28.08 -44.66
C ARG A 273 20.12 -28.34 -45.07
N GLU A 274 21.09 -27.64 -44.50
CA GLU A 274 22.52 -27.80 -44.83
C GLU A 274 23.02 -29.21 -44.46
N GLU A 275 22.60 -29.75 -43.33
CA GLU A 275 22.88 -31.12 -42.89
C GLU A 275 22.28 -32.14 -43.86
N THR A 276 20.99 -31.99 -44.20
CA THR A 276 20.31 -32.84 -45.19
C THR A 276 20.98 -32.74 -46.57
N GLU A 277 21.41 -31.55 -47.01
CA GLU A 277 22.14 -31.37 -48.27
C GLU A 277 23.51 -32.06 -48.23
N SER A 278 24.21 -31.98 -47.10
CA SER A 278 25.49 -32.67 -46.88
C SER A 278 25.31 -34.19 -46.88
N GLU A 279 24.29 -34.70 -46.21
CA GLU A 279 23.93 -36.13 -46.20
C GLU A 279 23.54 -36.62 -47.59
N ILE A 280 22.73 -35.86 -48.33
CA ILE A 280 22.39 -36.16 -49.73
C ILE A 280 23.67 -36.19 -50.58
N ALA A 281 24.58 -35.22 -50.40
CA ALA A 281 25.83 -35.19 -51.15
C ALA A 281 26.73 -36.37 -50.81
N ALA A 282 26.87 -36.71 -49.52
CA ALA A 282 27.63 -37.87 -49.06
C ALA A 282 27.02 -39.18 -49.57
N THR A 283 25.69 -39.32 -49.48
CA THR A 283 24.95 -40.47 -50.00
C THR A 283 25.09 -40.60 -51.51
N ARG A 284 25.06 -39.48 -52.26
CA ARG A 284 25.29 -39.48 -53.72
C ARG A 284 26.72 -39.89 -54.06
N ARG A 285 27.73 -39.43 -53.31
CA ARG A 285 29.13 -39.85 -53.48
C ARG A 285 29.29 -41.33 -53.18
N ALA A 286 28.78 -41.79 -52.04
CA ALA A 286 28.81 -43.21 -51.65
C ALA A 286 28.06 -44.08 -52.66
N LEU A 287 26.93 -43.62 -53.20
CA LEU A 287 26.20 -44.30 -54.26
C LEU A 287 27.02 -44.37 -55.55
N ALA A 288 27.67 -43.28 -55.95
CA ALA A 288 28.53 -43.25 -57.14
C ALA A 288 29.76 -44.16 -56.98
N GLU A 289 30.40 -44.15 -55.80
CA GLU A 289 31.51 -45.03 -55.46
C GLU A 289 31.04 -46.49 -55.42
N ALA A 290 29.90 -46.77 -54.79
CA ALA A 290 29.31 -48.11 -54.76
C ALA A 290 28.89 -48.57 -56.16
N GLN A 291 28.39 -47.69 -57.03
CA GLN A 291 28.07 -48.01 -58.42
C GLN A 291 29.34 -48.24 -59.24
N SER A 292 30.39 -47.44 -59.06
CA SER A 292 31.68 -47.64 -59.72
C SER A 292 32.35 -48.92 -59.25
N LEU A 293 32.35 -49.18 -57.94
CA LEU A 293 32.83 -50.41 -57.35
C LEU A 293 31.97 -51.59 -57.82
N ARG A 294 30.65 -51.45 -57.90
CA ARG A 294 29.74 -52.47 -58.45
C ARG A 294 30.01 -52.73 -59.92
N ALA A 295 30.31 -51.71 -60.72
CA ALA A 295 30.66 -51.87 -62.12
C ALA A 295 32.04 -52.52 -62.28
N ARG A 296 33.04 -52.13 -61.47
CA ARG A 296 34.37 -52.76 -61.44
C ARG A 296 34.32 -54.20 -60.93
N THR A 297 33.55 -54.45 -59.88
CA THR A 297 33.35 -55.79 -59.33
C THR A 297 32.49 -56.62 -60.24
N ALA A 298 31.51 -56.06 -60.96
CA ALA A 298 30.78 -56.74 -62.02
C ALA A 298 31.69 -57.07 -63.19
N ALA A 299 32.50 -56.14 -63.70
CA ALA A 299 33.45 -56.39 -64.77
C ALA A 299 34.54 -57.41 -64.35
N ALA A 300 35.09 -57.28 -63.15
CA ALA A 300 36.03 -58.26 -62.60
C ALA A 300 35.36 -59.59 -62.28
N ARG A 301 34.05 -59.59 -61.96
CA ARG A 301 33.23 -60.79 -61.79
C ARG A 301 32.93 -61.41 -63.14
N ASP A 302 32.69 -60.66 -64.19
CA ASP A 302 32.42 -61.15 -65.54
C ASP A 302 33.71 -61.69 -66.15
N GLU A 303 34.85 -61.01 -65.97
CA GLU A 303 36.17 -61.51 -66.31
C GLU A 303 36.54 -62.74 -65.48
N ARG A 304 36.28 -62.73 -64.16
CA ARG A 304 36.44 -63.93 -63.33
C ARG A 304 35.45 -65.01 -63.71
N ILE A 305 34.24 -64.71 -64.15
CA ILE A 305 33.24 -65.68 -64.59
C ILE A 305 33.67 -66.26 -65.92
N GLU A 306 34.21 -65.50 -66.88
CA GLU A 306 34.77 -66.04 -68.12
C GLU A 306 36.01 -66.91 -67.86
N ARG A 307 36.88 -66.46 -66.95
CA ARG A 307 38.07 -67.22 -66.55
C ARG A 307 37.69 -68.46 -65.75
N ARG A 308 36.67 -68.33 -64.90
CA ARG A 308 36.10 -69.40 -64.08
C ARG A 308 35.17 -70.29 -64.87
N THR A 309 34.49 -69.89 -65.94
CA THR A 309 33.75 -70.81 -66.81
C THR A 309 34.72 -71.61 -67.64
N ARG A 310 35.86 -71.03 -68.07
CA ARG A 310 36.96 -71.83 -68.65
C ARG A 310 37.56 -72.83 -67.65
N VAL A 311 37.80 -72.42 -66.42
CA VAL A 311 38.32 -73.30 -65.36
C VAL A 311 37.24 -74.25 -64.82
N ASP A 312 35.98 -73.83 -64.73
CA ASP A 312 34.81 -74.62 -64.29
C ASP A 312 34.32 -75.53 -65.41
N GLU A 313 34.56 -75.30 -66.69
CA GLU A 313 34.37 -76.30 -67.75
C GLU A 313 35.37 -77.46 -67.56
N GLN A 314 36.65 -77.13 -67.32
CA GLN A 314 37.72 -78.09 -67.01
C GLN A 314 37.54 -78.78 -65.64
N ARG A 315 37.04 -78.02 -64.65
CA ARG A 315 36.77 -78.49 -63.29
C ARG A 315 35.39 -79.15 -63.19
N GLN A 316 34.41 -78.86 -64.04
CA GLN A 316 33.13 -79.60 -64.12
C GLN A 316 33.36 -81.00 -64.70
N GLU A 317 34.27 -81.18 -65.65
CA GLU A 317 34.70 -82.52 -66.07
C GLU A 317 35.29 -83.33 -64.88
N LEU A 318 36.11 -82.69 -64.04
CA LEU A 318 36.73 -83.31 -62.86
C LEU A 318 35.79 -83.42 -61.63
N LEU A 319 34.87 -82.47 -61.45
CA LEU A 319 33.85 -82.47 -60.40
C LEU A 319 32.70 -83.41 -60.73
N PHE A 320 32.38 -83.65 -61.99
CA PHE A 320 31.43 -84.68 -62.39
C PHE A 320 31.98 -86.07 -62.06
N ALA A 321 33.31 -86.25 -62.11
CA ALA A 321 34.00 -87.44 -61.60
C ALA A 321 34.03 -87.50 -60.06
N LEU A 322 34.17 -86.37 -59.35
CA LEU A 322 34.14 -86.30 -57.88
C LEU A 322 32.72 -86.40 -57.27
N ALA A 323 31.70 -85.89 -57.95
CA ALA A 323 30.31 -85.87 -57.49
C ALA A 323 29.63 -87.26 -57.54
N GLN A 324 30.23 -88.22 -58.26
CA GLN A 324 29.86 -89.63 -58.19
C GLN A 324 30.36 -90.30 -56.90
N ASP A 325 31.26 -89.65 -56.16
CA ASP A 325 31.74 -90.13 -54.86
C ASP A 325 30.72 -89.81 -53.75
N ALA A 326 30.30 -90.84 -53.03
CA ALA A 326 29.34 -90.71 -51.94
C ALA A 326 29.94 -90.07 -50.68
N ALA A 327 31.24 -90.24 -50.42
CA ALA A 327 31.91 -89.76 -49.21
C ALA A 327 32.09 -88.23 -49.22
N HIS A 328 32.37 -87.63 -50.39
CA HIS A 328 32.48 -86.18 -50.53
C HIS A 328 31.14 -85.46 -50.27
N ARG A 329 30.01 -86.05 -50.68
CA ARG A 329 28.67 -85.45 -50.48
C ARG A 329 28.28 -85.37 -49.00
N ASP A 330 28.60 -86.42 -48.25
CA ASP A 330 28.32 -86.45 -46.81
C ASP A 330 29.25 -85.51 -46.03
N TYR A 331 30.53 -85.37 -46.43
CA TYR A 331 31.48 -84.43 -45.83
C TYR A 331 31.07 -82.96 -45.99
N GLU A 332 30.71 -82.51 -47.20
CA GLU A 332 30.29 -81.13 -47.46
C GLU A 332 28.97 -80.76 -46.76
N ARG A 333 28.04 -81.72 -46.61
CA ARG A 333 26.78 -81.50 -45.87
C ARG A 333 27.05 -81.21 -44.40
N LEU A 334 27.87 -82.04 -43.75
CA LEU A 334 28.20 -81.88 -42.33
C LEU A 334 29.05 -80.62 -42.08
N ARG A 335 29.95 -80.27 -43.01
CA ARG A 335 30.77 -79.04 -42.93
C ARG A 335 29.92 -77.77 -42.88
N ARG A 336 28.91 -77.66 -43.75
CA ARG A 336 27.98 -76.53 -43.79
C ARG A 336 27.14 -76.46 -42.53
N SER A 337 26.64 -77.60 -42.06
CA SER A 337 25.91 -77.70 -40.80
C SER A 337 26.75 -77.19 -39.63
N ARG A 338 28.04 -77.54 -39.56
CA ARG A 338 28.98 -77.06 -38.55
C ARG A 338 29.25 -75.55 -38.64
N ASP A 339 29.35 -74.98 -39.83
CA ASP A 339 29.55 -73.53 -40.00
C ASP A 339 28.29 -72.73 -39.58
N GLU A 340 27.10 -73.21 -39.95
CA GLU A 340 25.82 -72.62 -39.53
C GLU A 340 25.64 -72.69 -37.99
N LEU A 341 25.98 -73.84 -37.38
CA LEU A 341 25.93 -73.99 -35.92
C LEU A 341 26.94 -73.07 -35.22
N ASN A 342 28.14 -72.86 -35.78
CA ASN A 342 29.13 -71.93 -35.22
C ASN A 342 28.67 -70.47 -35.25
N THR A 343 28.03 -70.02 -36.34
CA THR A 343 27.45 -68.67 -36.40
C THR A 343 26.34 -68.49 -35.35
N ARG A 344 25.49 -69.51 -35.15
CA ARG A 344 24.48 -69.50 -34.08
C ARG A 344 25.11 -69.47 -32.69
N ARG A 345 26.17 -70.24 -32.46
CA ARG A 345 26.94 -70.24 -31.20
C ARG A 345 27.52 -68.87 -30.89
N GLU A 346 28.11 -68.20 -31.87
CA GLU A 346 28.69 -66.85 -31.70
C GLU A 346 27.61 -65.82 -31.35
N HIS A 347 26.43 -65.90 -31.98
CA HIS A 347 25.28 -65.07 -31.62
C HIS A 347 24.80 -65.31 -30.18
N GLU A 348 24.65 -66.58 -29.77
CA GLU A 348 24.23 -66.92 -28.40
C GLU A 348 25.32 -66.56 -27.36
N SER A 349 26.61 -66.67 -27.72
CA SER A 349 27.72 -66.20 -26.87
C SER A 349 27.65 -64.70 -26.60
N GLY A 350 27.32 -63.89 -27.63
CA GLY A 350 27.09 -62.46 -27.46
C GLY A 350 25.90 -62.15 -26.55
N ARG A 351 24.82 -62.95 -26.60
CA ARG A 351 23.68 -62.83 -25.67
C ARG A 351 24.08 -63.14 -24.23
N VAL A 352 24.94 -64.14 -23.99
CA VAL A 352 25.48 -64.47 -22.65
C VAL A 352 26.35 -63.33 -22.10
N GLU A 353 27.27 -62.78 -22.91
CA GLU A 353 28.09 -61.63 -22.50
C GLU A 353 27.23 -60.42 -22.14
N ARG A 354 26.17 -60.17 -22.94
CA ARG A 354 25.18 -59.11 -22.66
C ARG A 354 24.45 -59.35 -21.34
N PHE A 355 24.03 -60.58 -21.06
CA PHE A 355 23.36 -60.94 -19.80
C PHE A 355 24.25 -60.66 -18.58
N VAL A 356 25.53 -61.06 -18.63
CA VAL A 356 26.50 -60.81 -17.54
C VAL A 356 26.71 -59.30 -17.31
N LEU A 357 26.81 -58.52 -18.39
CA LEU A 357 26.96 -57.08 -18.31
C LEU A 357 25.75 -56.43 -17.62
N LEU A 358 24.53 -56.79 -18.05
CA LEU A 358 23.29 -56.26 -17.49
C LEU A 358 23.13 -56.65 -16.02
N HIS A 359 23.43 -57.91 -15.67
CA HIS A 359 23.36 -58.41 -14.30
C HIS A 359 24.21 -57.55 -13.35
N ARG A 360 25.45 -57.24 -13.74
CA ARG A 360 26.34 -56.34 -13.00
C ARG A 360 25.77 -54.93 -12.87
N GLN A 361 25.25 -54.36 -13.95
CA GLN A 361 24.70 -53.00 -13.95
C GLN A 361 23.44 -52.87 -13.10
N VAL A 362 22.59 -53.89 -13.06
CA VAL A 362 21.42 -53.93 -12.19
C VAL A 362 21.86 -54.03 -10.73
N ALA A 363 22.82 -54.90 -10.41
CA ALA A 363 23.34 -55.04 -9.05
C ALA A 363 23.94 -53.73 -8.51
N GLU A 364 24.67 -53.00 -9.36
CA GLU A 364 25.23 -51.68 -9.04
C GLU A 364 24.13 -50.62 -8.83
N ALA A 365 23.14 -50.56 -9.72
CA ALA A 365 22.03 -49.60 -9.63
C ALA A 365 21.15 -49.81 -8.39
N LEU A 366 20.96 -51.07 -7.97
CA LEU A 366 20.15 -51.41 -6.80
C LEU A 366 20.94 -51.40 -5.48
N GLY A 367 22.27 -51.49 -5.54
CA GLY A 367 23.14 -51.64 -4.38
C GLY A 367 23.03 -53.00 -3.68
N ARG A 368 22.43 -53.99 -4.35
CA ARG A 368 22.23 -55.37 -3.87
C ARG A 368 22.36 -56.36 -5.01
N GLY A 369 22.74 -57.61 -4.71
CA GLY A 369 22.76 -58.68 -5.70
C GLY A 369 21.34 -59.04 -6.16
N VAL A 370 21.22 -59.44 -7.43
CA VAL A 370 19.98 -59.96 -8.01
C VAL A 370 20.17 -61.43 -8.36
N ASN A 371 19.19 -62.26 -8.02
CA ASN A 371 19.23 -63.67 -8.38
C ASN A 371 18.78 -63.87 -9.84
N ALA A 372 19.62 -64.53 -10.63
CA ALA A 372 19.37 -64.81 -12.05
C ALA A 372 18.24 -65.84 -12.26
N ASP A 373 17.94 -66.67 -11.26
CA ASP A 373 16.90 -67.72 -11.36
C ASP A 373 15.49 -67.19 -11.05
N THR A 374 15.37 -65.99 -10.46
CA THR A 374 14.10 -65.40 -10.01
C THR A 374 13.88 -63.99 -10.57
N LEU A 375 14.31 -63.75 -11.81
CA LEU A 375 14.23 -62.42 -12.46
C LEU A 375 12.79 -61.88 -12.55
N GLY A 376 11.81 -62.75 -12.77
CA GLY A 376 10.40 -62.37 -12.81
C GLY A 376 9.88 -61.86 -11.47
N GLU A 377 10.22 -62.54 -10.36
CA GLU A 377 9.86 -62.14 -8.99
C GLU A 377 10.54 -60.82 -8.61
N GLU A 378 11.84 -60.69 -8.91
CA GLU A 378 12.62 -59.47 -8.67
C GLU A 378 12.05 -58.27 -9.44
N ARG A 379 11.62 -58.47 -10.69
CA ARG A 379 10.96 -57.41 -11.47
C ARG A 379 9.63 -56.98 -10.83
N THR A 380 8.80 -57.92 -10.36
CA THR A 380 7.55 -57.57 -9.68
C THR A 380 7.78 -56.82 -8.36
N ALA A 381 8.80 -57.21 -7.60
CA ALA A 381 9.19 -56.51 -6.38
C ALA A 381 9.67 -55.07 -6.68
N LEU A 382 10.45 -54.90 -7.75
CA LEU A 382 10.93 -53.58 -8.20
C LEU A 382 9.83 -52.68 -8.73
N ASP A 383 8.83 -53.23 -9.41
CA ASP A 383 7.67 -52.47 -9.88
C ASP A 383 6.90 -51.87 -8.68
N HIS A 384 6.69 -52.68 -7.63
CA HIS A 384 6.07 -52.23 -6.39
C HIS A 384 6.90 -51.20 -5.63
N GLU A 385 8.22 -51.40 -5.53
CA GLU A 385 9.13 -50.43 -4.91
C GLU A 385 9.13 -49.10 -5.68
N ARG A 386 9.16 -49.15 -7.02
CA ARG A 386 9.10 -47.97 -7.90
C ARG A 386 7.82 -47.18 -7.65
N ASP A 387 6.68 -47.86 -7.57
CA ASP A 387 5.39 -47.22 -7.35
C ASP A 387 5.32 -46.58 -5.95
N THR A 388 5.87 -47.25 -4.94
CA THR A 388 5.97 -46.72 -3.57
C THR A 388 6.82 -45.45 -3.52
N VAL A 389 8.01 -45.48 -4.11
CA VAL A 389 8.92 -44.31 -4.16
C VAL A 389 8.30 -43.18 -4.99
N ALA A 390 7.56 -43.50 -6.05
CA ALA A 390 6.86 -42.49 -6.85
C ALA A 390 5.73 -41.81 -6.05
N GLN A 391 4.97 -42.56 -5.24
CA GLN A 391 3.95 -42.01 -4.34
C GLN A 391 4.58 -41.12 -3.26
N GLU A 392 5.69 -41.56 -2.66
CA GLU A 392 6.44 -40.77 -1.68
C GLU A 392 6.92 -39.45 -2.30
N ALA A 393 7.57 -39.50 -3.47
CA ALA A 393 8.02 -38.31 -4.20
C ALA A 393 6.86 -37.35 -4.52
N ALA A 394 5.69 -37.89 -4.90
CA ALA A 394 4.50 -37.07 -5.17
C ALA A 394 4.00 -36.38 -3.89
N SER A 395 3.92 -37.09 -2.76
CA SER A 395 3.50 -36.52 -1.48
C SER A 395 4.45 -35.41 -0.99
N LEU A 396 5.76 -35.62 -1.12
CA LEU A 396 6.77 -34.62 -0.77
C LEU A 396 6.68 -33.37 -1.65
N ARG A 397 6.37 -33.52 -2.95
CA ARG A 397 6.12 -32.39 -3.85
C ARG A 397 4.86 -31.62 -3.52
N VAL A 398 3.79 -32.29 -3.06
CA VAL A 398 2.61 -31.59 -2.55
C VAL A 398 2.98 -30.76 -1.33
N ARG A 399 3.73 -31.36 -0.38
CA ARG A 399 4.21 -30.64 0.80
C ARG A 399 5.11 -29.46 0.47
N GLU A 400 6.00 -29.59 -0.51
CA GLU A 400 6.84 -28.50 -1.00
C GLU A 400 6.00 -27.33 -1.52
N ARG A 401 4.93 -27.62 -2.27
CA ARG A 401 4.01 -26.59 -2.80
C ARG A 401 3.23 -25.90 -1.69
N GLU A 402 2.74 -26.65 -0.70
CA GLU A 402 2.04 -26.09 0.47
C GLU A 402 2.94 -25.12 1.24
N ILE A 403 4.16 -25.53 1.57
CA ILE A 403 5.14 -24.68 2.28
C ILE A 403 5.45 -23.44 1.44
N THR A 404 5.67 -23.61 0.13
CA THR A 404 5.96 -22.48 -0.76
C THR A 404 4.80 -21.49 -0.85
N ALA A 405 3.56 -21.97 -0.87
CA ALA A 405 2.37 -21.13 -0.87
C ALA A 405 2.24 -20.34 0.45
N GLU A 406 2.35 -21.02 1.59
CA GLU A 406 2.33 -20.38 2.93
C GLU A 406 3.40 -19.30 3.05
N MET A 407 4.62 -19.57 2.58
CA MET A 407 5.71 -18.59 2.58
C MET A 407 5.42 -17.37 1.72
N ASN A 408 4.79 -17.53 0.56
CA ASN A 408 4.44 -16.40 -0.31
C ASN A 408 3.36 -15.54 0.34
N ASP A 409 2.32 -16.16 0.91
CA ASP A 409 1.24 -15.44 1.60
C ASP A 409 1.77 -14.63 2.79
N LEU A 410 2.69 -15.22 3.57
CA LEU A 410 3.36 -14.56 4.68
C LEU A 410 4.28 -13.42 4.24
N ARG A 411 5.03 -13.59 3.14
CA ARG A 411 5.87 -12.51 2.56
C ARG A 411 5.03 -11.35 2.06
N ASP A 412 3.87 -11.63 1.45
CA ASP A 412 2.95 -10.61 1.00
C ASP A 412 2.32 -9.87 2.21
N GLU A 413 1.98 -10.59 3.29
CA GLU A 413 1.50 -9.96 4.55
C GLU A 413 2.59 -9.08 5.18
N ALA A 414 3.85 -9.53 5.19
CA ALA A 414 4.98 -8.75 5.69
C ALA A 414 5.16 -7.44 4.90
N GLN A 415 5.11 -7.49 3.57
CA GLN A 415 5.21 -6.29 2.73
C GLN A 415 4.09 -5.27 2.99
N ASP A 416 2.87 -5.76 3.21
CA ASP A 416 1.75 -4.88 3.54
C ASP A 416 1.95 -4.22 4.91
N LEU A 417 2.38 -4.97 5.91
CA LEU A 417 2.68 -4.46 7.25
C LEU A 417 3.82 -3.43 7.24
N GLU A 418 4.88 -3.66 6.46
CA GLU A 418 5.98 -2.70 6.27
C GLU A 418 5.52 -1.39 5.62
N ARG A 419 4.51 -1.44 4.75
CA ARG A 419 3.84 -0.26 4.18
C ARG A 419 2.83 0.38 5.14
N GLY A 420 2.70 -0.16 6.36
CA GLY A 420 1.75 0.30 7.37
C GLY A 420 0.32 -0.20 7.15
N ILE A 421 0.09 -1.12 6.22
CA ILE A 421 -1.23 -1.68 5.87
C ILE A 421 -1.48 -2.92 6.73
N GLN A 422 -2.48 -2.85 7.62
CA GLN A 422 -2.94 -4.01 8.39
C GLN A 422 -3.95 -4.82 7.55
N ARG A 423 -3.73 -6.13 7.38
CA ARG A 423 -4.69 -7.03 6.71
C ARG A 423 -5.79 -7.46 7.68
N TYR A 424 -6.95 -6.81 7.59
CA TYR A 424 -8.17 -7.24 8.29
C TYR A 424 -8.87 -8.40 7.56
N PRO A 425 -9.74 -9.16 8.24
CA PRO A 425 -10.55 -10.20 7.59
C PRO A 425 -11.31 -9.68 6.36
N SER A 426 -11.42 -10.51 5.32
CA SER A 426 -12.01 -10.13 4.02
C SER A 426 -13.41 -9.54 4.16
N ASP A 427 -14.23 -10.14 5.03
CA ASP A 427 -15.62 -9.71 5.25
C ASP A 427 -15.67 -8.30 5.88
N ALA A 428 -14.73 -7.99 6.76
CA ALA A 428 -14.62 -6.69 7.42
C ALA A 428 -14.17 -5.61 6.43
N VAL A 429 -13.16 -5.90 5.61
CA VAL A 429 -12.65 -4.99 4.58
C VAL A 429 -13.71 -4.71 3.53
N MET A 430 -14.38 -5.76 3.05
CA MET A 430 -15.43 -5.68 2.04
C MET A 430 -16.60 -4.82 2.53
N LEU A 431 -17.10 -5.09 3.73
CA LEU A 431 -18.20 -4.33 4.30
C LEU A 431 -17.83 -2.86 4.51
N ARG A 432 -16.62 -2.58 5.00
CA ARG A 432 -16.13 -1.20 5.14
C ARG A 432 -16.10 -0.46 3.81
N ALA A 433 -15.63 -1.12 2.75
CA ALA A 433 -15.61 -0.55 1.41
C ALA A 433 -17.03 -0.24 0.90
N ALA A 434 -17.96 -1.19 1.05
CA ALA A 434 -19.35 -0.99 0.63
C ALA A 434 -20.05 0.15 1.39
N LEU A 435 -19.76 0.32 2.69
CA LEU A 435 -20.24 1.46 3.49
C LEU A 435 -19.62 2.78 3.00
N ALA A 436 -18.31 2.80 2.73
CA ALA A 436 -17.61 3.98 2.23
C ALA A 436 -18.14 4.43 0.85
N ASP A 437 -18.47 3.50 -0.05
CA ASP A 437 -19.05 3.80 -1.37
C ASP A 437 -20.39 4.54 -1.28
N ARG A 438 -21.11 4.42 -0.15
CA ARG A 438 -22.34 5.19 0.15
C ARG A 438 -22.10 6.42 1.03
N GLY A 439 -20.84 6.80 1.27
CA GLY A 439 -20.49 7.94 2.11
C GLY A 439 -20.72 7.71 3.60
N ILE A 440 -20.85 6.46 4.04
CA ILE A 440 -20.98 6.11 5.45
C ILE A 440 -19.58 5.95 6.03
N ASN A 441 -19.26 6.74 7.07
CA ASN A 441 -17.96 6.65 7.72
C ASN A 441 -17.95 5.47 8.70
N ALA A 442 -17.10 4.49 8.44
CA ALA A 442 -16.98 3.27 9.21
C ALA A 442 -15.50 2.98 9.49
N THR A 443 -15.15 2.80 10.78
CA THR A 443 -13.77 2.52 11.21
C THR A 443 -13.72 1.17 11.95
N HIS A 444 -12.70 0.35 11.70
CA HIS A 444 -12.53 -0.90 12.44
C HIS A 444 -12.22 -0.59 13.91
N PHE A 445 -12.85 -1.31 14.83
CA PHE A 445 -12.69 -1.05 16.26
C PHE A 445 -11.24 -1.17 16.72
N ALA A 446 -10.49 -2.17 16.23
CA ALA A 446 -9.06 -2.33 16.51
C ALA A 446 -8.20 -1.13 16.09
N GLU A 447 -8.58 -0.35 15.07
CA GLU A 447 -7.87 0.87 14.65
C GLU A 447 -8.01 2.03 15.66
N LEU A 448 -8.99 1.94 16.56
CA LEU A 448 -9.33 2.97 17.54
C LEU A 448 -8.83 2.63 18.95
N LEU A 449 -8.07 1.55 19.09
CA LEU A 449 -7.60 1.04 20.37
C LEU A 449 -6.05 1.03 20.40
N GLU A 450 -5.50 1.44 21.54
CA GLU A 450 -4.08 1.34 21.87
C GLU A 450 -3.90 0.50 23.13
N VAL A 451 -2.77 -0.22 23.22
CA VAL A 451 -2.47 -1.07 24.37
C VAL A 451 -1.67 -0.29 25.41
N VAL A 452 -2.21 -0.17 26.62
CA VAL A 452 -1.58 0.51 27.75
C VAL A 452 -0.72 -0.46 28.56
N ASP A 453 -1.19 -1.70 28.73
CA ASP A 453 -0.48 -2.75 29.48
C ASP A 453 -0.17 -3.96 28.57
N PRO A 454 1.05 -4.05 28.01
CA PRO A 454 1.41 -5.08 27.04
C PRO A 454 1.33 -6.52 27.57
N GLU A 455 1.42 -6.72 28.89
CA GLU A 455 1.36 -8.07 29.49
C GLU A 455 -0.02 -8.72 29.33
N TRP A 456 -1.06 -7.90 29.14
CA TRP A 456 -2.45 -8.34 28.99
C TRP A 456 -2.94 -8.32 27.54
N GLN A 457 -2.09 -7.95 26.57
CA GLN A 457 -2.47 -7.86 25.16
C GLN A 457 -3.01 -9.19 24.61
N PHE A 458 -2.37 -10.31 24.96
CA PHE A 458 -2.82 -11.64 24.54
C PHE A 458 -4.26 -11.94 24.98
N ALA A 459 -4.58 -11.65 26.25
CA ALA A 459 -5.91 -11.82 26.80
C ALA A 459 -6.91 -10.83 26.19
N ALA A 460 -6.53 -9.57 26.00
CA ALA A 460 -7.38 -8.53 25.41
C ALA A 460 -7.78 -8.88 23.96
N GLU A 461 -6.82 -9.28 23.13
CA GLU A 461 -7.07 -9.74 21.76
C GLU A 461 -8.00 -10.95 21.72
N GLY A 462 -7.76 -11.92 22.60
CA GLY A 462 -8.56 -13.14 22.70
C GLY A 462 -9.99 -12.92 23.18
N VAL A 463 -10.18 -12.09 24.20
CA VAL A 463 -11.51 -11.79 24.77
C VAL A 463 -12.36 -10.99 23.79
N LEU A 464 -11.75 -10.00 23.10
CA LEU A 464 -12.45 -9.25 22.05
C LEU A 464 -12.76 -10.15 20.85
N GLY A 465 -11.84 -11.07 20.50
CA GLY A 465 -12.04 -12.03 19.42
C GLY A 465 -12.45 -11.34 18.11
N PRO A 466 -13.45 -11.85 17.37
CA PRO A 466 -13.94 -11.20 16.14
C PRO A 466 -14.47 -9.77 16.33
N ARG A 467 -14.91 -9.39 17.54
CA ARG A 467 -15.50 -8.06 17.81
C ARG A 467 -14.50 -6.92 17.66
N ARG A 468 -13.19 -7.21 17.70
CA ARG A 468 -12.15 -6.22 17.38
C ARG A 468 -12.21 -5.73 15.93
N PHE A 469 -12.89 -6.47 15.04
CA PHE A 469 -13.07 -6.10 13.64
C PHE A 469 -14.40 -5.40 13.35
N ASP A 470 -15.27 -5.25 14.37
CA ASP A 470 -16.53 -4.54 14.25
C ASP A 470 -16.31 -3.12 13.71
N LEU A 471 -17.30 -2.63 12.97
CA LEU A 471 -17.24 -1.33 12.32
C LEU A 471 -18.04 -0.31 13.14
N LEU A 472 -17.33 0.65 13.71
CA LEU A 472 -17.94 1.79 14.38
C LEU A 472 -18.37 2.83 13.35
N VAL A 473 -19.67 3.10 13.33
CA VAL A 473 -20.33 4.05 12.42
C VAL A 473 -20.91 5.18 13.24
N ASN A 474 -20.96 6.39 12.66
CA ASN A 474 -21.61 7.52 13.32
C ASN A 474 -23.10 7.23 13.60
N GLU A 475 -23.60 7.70 14.76
CA GLU A 475 -24.95 7.39 15.24
C GLU A 475 -26.05 7.86 14.27
N ASP A 476 -25.84 8.97 13.56
CA ASP A 476 -26.74 9.52 12.55
C ASP A 476 -26.78 8.68 11.25
N GLN A 477 -25.74 7.90 10.99
CA GLN A 477 -25.62 7.04 9.80
C GLN A 477 -25.94 5.57 10.08
N PHE A 478 -26.18 5.18 11.33
CA PHE A 478 -26.36 3.78 11.74
C PHE A 478 -27.51 3.06 11.01
N ALA A 479 -28.67 3.73 10.87
CA ALA A 479 -29.82 3.14 10.18
C ALA A 479 -29.51 2.78 8.72
N ALA A 480 -28.84 3.69 7.99
CA ALA A 480 -28.41 3.47 6.62
C ALA A 480 -27.35 2.35 6.51
N ALA A 481 -26.45 2.26 7.50
CA ALA A 481 -25.45 1.20 7.56
C ALA A 481 -26.09 -0.18 7.75
N VAL A 482 -27.11 -0.29 8.60
CA VAL A 482 -27.85 -1.54 8.83
C VAL A 482 -28.63 -1.97 7.58
N GLU A 483 -29.27 -1.05 6.87
CA GLU A 483 -29.93 -1.35 5.59
C GLU A 483 -28.92 -1.89 4.57
N LEU A 484 -27.76 -1.24 4.43
CA LEU A 484 -26.69 -1.72 3.54
C LEU A 484 -26.18 -3.09 3.95
N TYR A 485 -25.89 -3.30 5.23
CA TYR A 485 -25.40 -4.58 5.75
C TYR A 485 -26.39 -5.70 5.44
N ARG A 486 -27.68 -5.48 5.71
CA ARG A 486 -28.76 -6.48 5.51
C ARG A 486 -28.88 -6.89 4.05
N ASP A 487 -28.81 -5.93 3.13
CA ASP A 487 -29.01 -6.15 1.71
C ASP A 487 -27.71 -6.47 0.95
N HIS A 488 -26.58 -6.60 1.67
CA HIS A 488 -25.28 -6.83 1.04
C HIS A 488 -25.23 -8.20 0.34
N PRO A 489 -24.92 -8.27 -0.97
CA PRO A 489 -25.04 -9.49 -1.76
C PRO A 489 -24.11 -10.62 -1.29
N ALA A 490 -22.92 -10.26 -0.80
CA ALA A 490 -21.93 -11.21 -0.31
C ALA A 490 -22.16 -11.71 1.14
N ARG A 491 -23.14 -11.15 1.87
CA ARG A 491 -23.50 -11.53 3.25
C ARG A 491 -22.29 -11.71 4.19
N PRO A 492 -21.54 -10.62 4.48
CA PRO A 492 -20.35 -10.68 5.32
C PRO A 492 -20.67 -11.27 6.71
N SER A 493 -19.78 -12.11 7.19
CA SER A 493 -19.90 -12.86 8.46
C SER A 493 -18.83 -12.44 9.46
N GLY A 494 -19.15 -12.56 10.76
CA GLY A 494 -18.18 -12.30 11.83
C GLY A 494 -17.83 -10.84 12.10
N VAL A 495 -18.56 -9.88 11.50
CA VAL A 495 -18.36 -8.42 11.68
C VAL A 495 -19.66 -7.80 12.17
N GLY A 496 -19.61 -7.07 13.28
CA GLY A 496 -20.75 -6.38 13.87
C GLY A 496 -20.84 -4.90 13.51
N LEU A 497 -22.06 -4.37 13.53
CA LEU A 497 -22.36 -2.94 13.60
C LEU A 497 -22.95 -2.64 14.98
N PRO A 498 -22.16 -2.21 15.98
CA PRO A 498 -22.65 -1.89 17.30
C PRO A 498 -23.53 -0.62 17.28
N GLU A 499 -24.73 -0.72 17.86
CA GLU A 499 -25.66 0.40 18.00
C GLU A 499 -25.31 1.27 19.22
N LEU A 500 -24.35 2.17 19.06
CA LEU A 500 -23.76 2.96 20.15
C LEU A 500 -24.76 3.88 20.88
N SER A 501 -25.82 4.31 20.18
CA SER A 501 -26.88 5.16 20.74
C SER A 501 -27.71 4.47 21.81
N ARG A 502 -27.69 3.12 21.85
CA ARG A 502 -28.40 2.30 22.84
C ARG A 502 -27.50 1.81 23.96
N MET A 503 -26.21 2.15 23.93
CA MET A 503 -25.26 1.83 24.98
C MET A 503 -25.21 2.99 25.98
N HIS A 504 -25.18 2.68 27.27
CA HIS A 504 -24.96 3.69 28.29
C HIS A 504 -23.48 4.08 28.35
N ASP A 505 -23.19 5.31 28.79
CA ASP A 505 -21.83 5.70 29.14
C ASP A 505 -21.42 4.90 30.38
N ALA A 506 -20.68 3.81 30.16
CA ALA A 506 -20.16 2.97 31.22
C ALA A 506 -18.78 3.49 31.65
N GLU A 507 -18.61 3.73 32.95
CA GLU A 507 -17.28 3.95 33.53
C GLU A 507 -16.50 2.63 33.52
N VAL A 508 -15.21 2.72 33.24
CA VAL A 508 -14.31 1.56 33.27
C VAL A 508 -14.15 1.11 34.72
N THR A 509 -14.54 -0.14 35.01
CA THR A 509 -14.43 -0.72 36.36
C THR A 509 -12.96 -0.94 36.72
N PRO A 510 -12.49 -0.51 37.91
CA PRO A 510 -11.13 -0.78 38.36
C PRO A 510 -10.82 -2.29 38.41
N GLY A 511 -9.67 -2.69 37.85
CA GLY A 511 -9.27 -4.09 37.75
C GLY A 511 -9.89 -4.86 36.57
N SER A 512 -10.71 -4.21 35.74
CA SER A 512 -11.25 -4.83 34.53
C SER A 512 -10.23 -4.86 33.38
N LEU A 513 -10.48 -5.70 32.39
CA LEU A 513 -9.67 -5.82 31.18
C LEU A 513 -9.76 -4.55 30.32
N ALA A 514 -10.81 -3.75 30.47
CA ALA A 514 -10.95 -2.48 29.77
C ALA A 514 -9.83 -1.47 30.11
N GLU A 515 -9.24 -1.52 31.31
CA GLU A 515 -8.13 -0.62 31.71
C GLU A 515 -6.82 -0.89 30.95
N VAL A 516 -6.70 -2.05 30.30
CA VAL A 516 -5.52 -2.43 29.52
C VAL A 516 -5.47 -1.70 28.17
N LEU A 517 -6.61 -1.16 27.72
CA LEU A 517 -6.76 -0.56 26.41
C LEU A 517 -7.18 0.91 26.53
N GLU A 518 -6.58 1.75 25.69
CA GLU A 518 -6.98 3.15 25.53
C GLU A 518 -7.75 3.32 24.21
N ALA A 519 -8.93 3.94 24.28
CA ALA A 519 -9.78 4.18 23.12
C ALA A 519 -9.68 5.64 22.65
N ALA A 520 -9.48 5.83 21.34
CA ALA A 520 -9.19 7.13 20.72
C ALA A 520 -10.39 8.09 20.64
N THR A 521 -11.62 7.57 20.67
CA THR A 521 -12.86 8.37 20.53
C THR A 521 -13.84 8.08 21.68
N PRO A 522 -14.74 9.02 22.03
CA PRO A 522 -15.78 8.75 23.03
C PRO A 522 -16.65 7.53 22.69
N GLN A 523 -16.96 7.35 21.41
CA GLN A 523 -17.71 6.22 20.86
C GLN A 523 -16.99 4.88 21.05
N SER A 524 -15.70 4.82 20.69
CA SER A 524 -14.88 3.61 20.90
C SER A 524 -14.67 3.32 22.38
N ARG A 525 -14.56 4.34 23.24
CA ARG A 525 -14.50 4.18 24.70
C ARG A 525 -15.78 3.57 25.28
N ARG A 526 -16.95 4.05 24.83
CA ARG A 526 -18.24 3.49 25.22
C ARG A 526 -18.35 2.02 24.82
N TYR A 527 -17.94 1.69 23.59
CA TYR A 527 -17.98 0.31 23.11
C TYR A 527 -16.99 -0.61 23.84
N LEU A 528 -15.77 -0.12 24.10
CA LEU A 528 -14.75 -0.82 24.89
C LEU A 528 -15.24 -1.14 26.30
N ALA A 529 -15.80 -0.14 27.00
CA ALA A 529 -16.34 -0.32 28.34
C ALA A 529 -17.51 -1.33 28.33
N TRP A 530 -18.42 -1.23 27.36
CA TRP A 530 -19.52 -2.18 27.23
C TRP A 530 -19.05 -3.64 27.04
N LEU A 531 -17.94 -3.85 26.34
CA LEU A 531 -17.39 -5.20 26.10
C LEU A 531 -16.59 -5.75 27.27
N LEU A 532 -15.77 -4.91 27.92
CA LEU A 532 -14.67 -5.38 28.77
C LEU A 532 -14.74 -4.89 30.23
N ALA A 533 -15.66 -3.98 30.60
CA ALA A 533 -15.70 -3.44 31.96
C ALA A 533 -16.07 -4.48 33.04
N ASP A 534 -16.80 -5.53 32.68
CA ASP A 534 -17.17 -6.62 33.59
C ASP A 534 -16.17 -7.78 33.60
N VAL A 535 -15.17 -7.76 32.70
CA VAL A 535 -14.17 -8.84 32.58
C VAL A 535 -13.02 -8.54 33.53
N VAL A 536 -12.93 -9.25 34.66
CA VAL A 536 -11.91 -9.01 35.68
C VAL A 536 -10.57 -9.61 35.28
N ARG A 537 -9.48 -8.85 35.46
CA ARG A 537 -8.10 -9.34 35.30
C ARG A 537 -7.66 -10.07 36.56
N THR A 538 -7.28 -11.33 36.45
CA THR A 538 -6.84 -12.13 37.61
C THR A 538 -5.85 -13.23 37.21
N ASP A 539 -5.24 -13.89 38.18
CA ASP A 539 -4.39 -15.06 37.96
C ASP A 539 -5.24 -16.31 37.70
N ALA A 540 -4.66 -17.32 37.05
CA ALA A 540 -5.37 -18.54 36.64
C ALA A 540 -6.09 -19.26 37.80
N ASP A 541 -5.55 -19.16 39.02
CA ASP A 541 -6.08 -19.79 40.23
C ASP A 541 -7.38 -19.13 40.74
N HIS A 542 -7.60 -17.85 40.42
CA HIS A 542 -8.69 -17.02 40.95
C HIS A 542 -9.78 -16.70 39.92
N LEU A 543 -9.72 -17.30 38.72
CA LEU A 543 -10.69 -17.07 37.65
C LEU A 543 -12.14 -17.33 38.06
N ARG A 544 -12.37 -18.32 38.93
CA ARG A 544 -13.71 -18.75 39.36
C ARG A 544 -14.33 -17.90 40.46
N ASP A 545 -13.56 -16.99 41.05
CA ASP A 545 -14.01 -16.09 42.11
C ASP A 545 -14.85 -14.93 41.56
N HIS A 546 -14.85 -14.75 40.23
CA HIS A 546 -15.53 -13.69 39.50
C HIS A 546 -16.56 -14.26 38.50
N ALA A 547 -17.52 -13.42 38.09
CA ALA A 547 -18.54 -13.82 37.12
C ALA A 547 -18.01 -13.92 35.68
N ASP A 548 -17.13 -12.99 35.30
CA ASP A 548 -16.30 -13.03 34.09
C ASP A 548 -14.89 -12.59 34.46
N ALA A 549 -13.90 -13.42 34.16
CA ALA A 549 -12.51 -13.12 34.41
C ALA A 549 -11.58 -13.80 33.41
N VAL A 550 -10.43 -13.17 33.18
CA VAL A 550 -9.40 -13.67 32.28
C VAL A 550 -8.03 -13.56 32.92
N ALA A 551 -7.17 -14.53 32.61
CA ALA A 551 -5.77 -14.55 32.98
C ALA A 551 -4.89 -14.20 31.77
N ARG A 552 -3.66 -13.77 32.05
CA ARG A 552 -2.70 -13.29 31.03
C ARG A 552 -2.41 -14.31 29.92
N ASP A 553 -2.46 -15.60 30.26
CA ASP A 553 -2.21 -16.72 29.34
C ASP A 553 -3.44 -17.14 28.50
N GLY A 554 -4.53 -16.38 28.60
CA GLY A 554 -5.78 -16.61 27.87
C GLY A 554 -6.68 -17.69 28.46
N LEU A 555 -6.45 -18.14 29.69
CA LEU A 555 -7.48 -18.85 30.45
C LEU A 555 -8.59 -17.88 30.85
N ARG A 556 -9.84 -18.28 30.64
CA ARG A 556 -11.02 -17.45 30.92
C ARG A 556 -12.08 -18.25 31.67
N TYR A 557 -12.74 -17.60 32.61
CA TYR A 557 -13.98 -18.08 33.21
C TYR A 557 -15.09 -17.08 32.90
N THR A 558 -16.12 -17.50 32.16
CA THR A 558 -17.27 -16.64 31.81
C THR A 558 -18.51 -17.51 31.72
N GLN A 559 -19.68 -16.96 32.08
CA GLN A 559 -20.96 -17.68 32.01
C GLN A 559 -20.94 -19.06 32.71
N LYS A 560 -20.20 -19.16 33.82
CA LYS A 560 -19.97 -20.40 34.58
C LYS A 560 -19.22 -21.50 33.80
N ARG A 561 -18.54 -21.15 32.70
CA ARG A 561 -17.70 -22.03 31.87
C ARG A 561 -16.24 -21.63 32.02
N PHE A 562 -15.37 -22.62 32.17
CA PHE A 562 -13.93 -22.46 32.09
C PHE A 562 -13.46 -22.80 30.67
N GLU A 563 -12.65 -21.95 30.06
CA GLU A 563 -12.17 -22.13 28.69
C GLU A 563 -10.76 -21.58 28.51
N ARG A 564 -10.10 -22.07 27.45
CA ARG A 564 -8.87 -21.46 26.93
C ARG A 564 -9.22 -20.76 25.64
N LEU A 565 -8.87 -19.49 25.54
CA LEU A 565 -9.02 -18.71 24.31
C LEU A 565 -8.11 -19.30 23.23
N ASP A 566 -8.55 -19.24 21.97
CA ASP A 566 -7.80 -19.78 20.85
C ASP A 566 -6.41 -19.12 20.74
N PRO A 567 -5.29 -19.88 20.89
CA PRO A 567 -3.95 -19.31 20.90
C PRO A 567 -3.61 -18.57 19.61
N GLU A 568 -4.12 -19.02 18.46
CA GLU A 568 -3.88 -18.37 17.17
C GLU A 568 -4.56 -16.99 17.12
N THR A 569 -5.81 -16.91 17.56
CA THR A 569 -6.57 -15.65 17.67
C THR A 569 -5.97 -14.66 18.67
N CYS A 570 -5.38 -15.14 19.78
CA CYS A 570 -4.77 -14.31 20.83
C CYS A 570 -3.35 -13.85 20.49
N SER A 571 -2.61 -14.65 19.72
CA SER A 571 -1.23 -14.34 19.31
C SER A 571 -1.18 -13.43 18.07
N ARG A 572 -2.23 -13.42 17.24
CA ARG A 572 -2.35 -12.52 16.10
C ARG A 572 -2.89 -11.16 16.54
N TRP A 573 -1.99 -10.19 16.72
CA TRP A 573 -2.32 -8.87 17.23
C TRP A 573 -2.80 -7.91 16.15
N PHE A 574 -3.83 -7.14 16.49
CA PHE A 574 -4.44 -6.10 15.66
C PHE A 574 -4.56 -4.75 16.40
N ILE A 575 -4.48 -4.76 17.73
CA ILE A 575 -4.71 -3.59 18.58
C ILE A 575 -3.39 -2.88 18.87
N GLY A 576 -3.35 -1.57 18.59
CA GLY A 576 -2.27 -0.66 18.92
C GLY A 576 -1.08 -0.63 17.95
N ALA A 577 -0.26 0.42 18.06
CA ALA A 577 0.88 0.67 17.18
C ALA A 577 1.93 -0.45 17.22
N GLY A 578 2.05 -1.16 18.34
CA GLY A 578 2.97 -2.30 18.51
C GLY A 578 2.52 -3.61 17.85
N ALA A 579 1.24 -3.75 17.48
CA ALA A 579 0.71 -4.97 16.87
C ALA A 579 1.38 -5.29 15.53
N LYS A 580 1.60 -4.27 14.70
CA LYS A 580 2.27 -4.41 13.39
C LYS A 580 3.69 -4.92 13.53
N ALA A 581 4.48 -4.31 14.41
CA ALA A 581 5.87 -4.66 14.63
C ALA A 581 6.03 -6.11 15.12
N ARG A 582 5.20 -6.54 16.08
CA ARG A 582 5.27 -7.91 16.58
C ARG A 582 4.71 -8.94 15.60
N ARG A 583 3.67 -8.60 14.83
CA ARG A 583 3.19 -9.47 13.75
C ARG A 583 4.28 -9.68 12.70
N LEU A 584 5.02 -8.63 12.35
CA LEU A 584 6.15 -8.72 11.44
C LEU A 584 7.25 -9.64 12.00
N GLU A 585 7.57 -9.52 13.30
CA GLU A 585 8.52 -10.42 13.98
C GLU A 585 8.07 -11.89 13.95
N GLN A 586 6.79 -12.16 14.24
CA GLN A 586 6.21 -13.51 14.14
C GLN A 586 6.29 -14.08 12.72
N ILE A 587 5.97 -13.27 11.72
CA ILE A 587 6.05 -13.66 10.31
C ILE A 587 7.49 -13.99 9.95
N HIS A 588 8.47 -13.17 10.34
CA HIS A 588 9.88 -13.44 10.08
C HIS A 588 10.36 -14.74 10.76
N ALA A 589 9.96 -14.98 12.00
CA ALA A 589 10.28 -16.23 12.70
C ALA A 589 9.68 -17.44 11.96
N ARG A 590 8.41 -17.35 11.55
CA ARG A 590 7.73 -18.41 10.81
C ARG A 590 8.35 -18.65 9.43
N LEU A 591 8.74 -17.60 8.72
CA LEU A 591 9.44 -17.72 7.43
C LEU A 591 10.78 -18.44 7.59
N ALA A 592 11.54 -18.15 8.65
CA ALA A 592 12.80 -18.84 8.91
C ALA A 592 12.62 -20.35 9.21
N GLU A 593 11.57 -20.71 9.95
CA GLU A 593 11.18 -22.11 10.15
C GLU A 593 10.84 -22.80 8.82
N LEU A 594 9.94 -22.18 8.04
CA LEU A 594 9.50 -22.72 6.75
C LEU A 594 10.63 -22.82 5.73
N GLU A 595 11.60 -21.90 5.74
CA GLU A 595 12.80 -21.98 4.90
C GLU A 595 13.66 -23.21 5.24
N THR A 596 13.79 -23.52 6.53
CA THR A 596 14.49 -24.70 7.01
C THR A 596 13.76 -25.98 6.59
N ASP A 597 12.45 -26.03 6.81
CA ASP A 597 11.60 -27.16 6.42
C ASP A 597 11.62 -27.38 4.90
N LEU A 598 11.54 -26.32 4.11
CA LEU A 598 11.60 -26.36 2.65
C LEU A 598 12.94 -26.94 2.17
N GLY A 599 14.05 -26.55 2.80
CA GLY A 599 15.37 -27.13 2.53
C GLY A 599 15.41 -28.63 2.78
N GLY A 600 14.82 -29.08 3.89
CA GLY A 600 14.70 -30.49 4.24
C GLY A 600 13.85 -31.28 3.22
N VAL A 601 12.66 -30.76 2.89
CA VAL A 601 11.74 -31.38 1.92
C VAL A 601 12.37 -31.46 0.54
N ARG A 602 13.01 -30.39 0.04
CA ARG A 602 13.70 -30.40 -1.27
C ARG A 602 14.80 -31.44 -1.35
N THR A 603 15.56 -31.61 -0.26
CA THR A 603 16.59 -32.64 -0.17
C THR A 603 15.97 -34.04 -0.22
N ALA A 604 14.85 -34.26 0.47
CA ALA A 604 14.11 -35.53 0.43
C ALA A 604 13.53 -35.83 -0.96
N VAL A 605 12.92 -34.83 -1.62
CA VAL A 605 12.44 -34.94 -3.02
C VAL A 605 13.58 -35.35 -3.95
N GLY A 606 14.74 -34.68 -3.86
CA GLY A 606 15.90 -35.01 -4.69
C GLY A 606 16.40 -36.45 -4.49
N LYS A 607 16.41 -36.96 -3.25
CA LYS A 607 16.77 -38.35 -2.94
C LYS A 607 15.76 -39.35 -3.49
N ALA A 608 14.46 -39.11 -3.28
CA ALA A 608 13.39 -39.97 -3.78
C ALA A 608 13.39 -40.02 -5.32
N GLU A 609 13.59 -38.89 -6.00
CA GLU A 609 13.70 -38.85 -7.46
C GLU A 609 14.94 -39.58 -7.99
N ALA A 610 16.09 -39.45 -7.32
CA ALA A 610 17.29 -40.19 -7.68
C ALA A 610 17.07 -41.70 -7.52
N ARG A 611 16.43 -42.14 -6.43
CA ARG A 611 16.07 -43.55 -6.23
C ARG A 611 15.07 -44.03 -7.29
N ALA A 612 14.04 -43.25 -7.61
CA ALA A 612 13.07 -43.59 -8.64
C ALA A 612 13.71 -43.77 -10.03
N ARG A 613 14.72 -42.95 -10.38
CA ARG A 613 15.50 -43.12 -11.61
C ARG A 613 16.29 -44.42 -11.60
N ALA A 614 17.03 -44.70 -10.52
CA ALA A 614 17.80 -45.94 -10.39
C ALA A 614 16.91 -47.18 -10.48
N LEU A 615 15.75 -47.17 -9.84
CA LEU A 615 14.77 -48.26 -9.91
C LEU A 615 14.22 -48.47 -11.32
N ARG A 616 13.95 -47.37 -12.06
CA ARG A 616 13.49 -47.45 -13.45
C ARG A 616 14.53 -48.05 -14.37
N GLU A 617 15.78 -47.59 -14.28
CA GLU A 617 16.88 -48.15 -15.07
C GLU A 617 17.11 -49.63 -14.77
N ALA A 618 17.03 -50.03 -13.49
CA ALA A 618 17.14 -51.42 -13.08
C ALA A 618 15.97 -52.28 -13.63
N TYR A 619 14.74 -51.76 -13.59
CA TYR A 619 13.56 -52.42 -14.12
C TYR A 619 13.68 -52.70 -15.63
N ASP A 620 14.09 -51.70 -16.41
CA ASP A 620 14.24 -51.83 -17.87
C ASP A 620 15.33 -52.86 -18.23
N ARG A 621 16.46 -52.82 -17.51
CA ARG A 621 17.56 -53.78 -17.70
C ARG A 621 17.17 -55.19 -17.29
N LEU A 622 16.37 -55.36 -16.23
CA LEU A 622 15.86 -56.68 -15.84
C LEU A 622 14.90 -57.26 -16.86
N HIS A 623 14.08 -56.42 -17.50
CA HIS A 623 13.22 -56.88 -18.59
C HIS A 623 14.04 -57.40 -19.79
N GLU A 624 15.14 -56.72 -20.13
CA GLU A 624 16.07 -57.19 -21.17
C GLU A 624 16.75 -58.51 -20.76
N MET A 625 17.16 -58.64 -19.49
CA MET A 625 17.76 -59.88 -18.96
C MET A 625 16.81 -61.08 -19.03
N GLU A 626 15.54 -60.90 -18.68
CA GLU A 626 14.51 -61.94 -18.76
C GLU A 626 14.36 -62.48 -20.19
N ALA A 627 14.44 -61.59 -21.20
CA ALA A 627 14.34 -61.96 -22.62
C ALA A 627 15.54 -62.76 -23.15
N ILE A 628 16.68 -62.74 -22.45
CA ILE A 628 17.90 -63.44 -22.86
C ILE A 628 18.40 -64.48 -21.85
N ALA A 629 17.60 -64.79 -20.82
CA ALA A 629 17.96 -65.74 -19.76
C ALA A 629 18.26 -67.16 -20.27
N ASP A 630 17.67 -67.55 -21.41
CA ASP A 630 17.84 -68.88 -22.01
C ASP A 630 19.11 -69.03 -22.85
N ALA A 631 19.86 -67.95 -23.08
CA ALA A 631 21.04 -67.94 -23.94
C ALA A 631 22.13 -68.92 -23.47
N SER A 632 22.33 -69.06 -22.15
CA SER A 632 23.32 -69.99 -21.60
C SER A 632 22.98 -71.46 -21.90
N ALA A 633 21.72 -71.85 -21.73
CA ALA A 633 21.27 -73.21 -22.02
C ALA A 633 21.32 -73.53 -23.53
N ARG A 634 20.98 -72.55 -24.37
CA ARG A 634 21.11 -72.68 -25.84
C ARG A 634 22.57 -72.79 -26.28
N LEU A 635 23.47 -72.02 -25.66
CA LEU A 635 24.90 -72.08 -25.94
C LEU A 635 25.49 -73.45 -25.61
N GLU A 636 25.11 -74.05 -24.48
CA GLU A 636 25.51 -75.42 -24.10
C GLU A 636 25.00 -76.46 -25.10
N SER A 637 23.72 -76.39 -25.52
CA SER A 637 23.15 -77.29 -26.53
C SER A 637 23.88 -77.19 -27.87
N LEU A 638 24.10 -75.96 -28.36
CA LEU A 638 24.82 -75.74 -29.62
C LEU A 638 26.27 -76.23 -29.55
N THR A 639 26.93 -76.06 -28.40
CA THR A 639 28.29 -76.56 -28.20
C THR A 639 28.35 -78.09 -28.26
N ALA A 640 27.34 -78.78 -27.71
CA ALA A 640 27.21 -80.23 -27.82
C ALA A 640 26.91 -80.70 -29.26
N GLU A 641 26.02 -80.01 -29.98
CA GLU A 641 25.69 -80.30 -31.38
C GLU A 641 26.88 -80.09 -32.32
N ILE A 642 27.68 -79.04 -32.09
CA ILE A 642 28.92 -78.80 -32.82
C ILE A 642 29.92 -79.92 -32.57
N ALA A 643 30.13 -80.31 -31.31
CA ALA A 643 31.05 -81.39 -30.96
C ALA A 643 30.66 -82.74 -31.59
N GLU A 644 29.35 -83.03 -31.69
CA GLU A 644 28.86 -84.22 -32.37
C GLU A 644 29.04 -84.12 -33.90
N THR A 645 28.77 -82.96 -34.49
CA THR A 645 28.99 -82.73 -35.93
C THR A 645 30.48 -82.82 -36.29
N GLU A 646 31.36 -82.34 -35.42
CA GLU A 646 32.82 -82.46 -35.56
C GLU A 646 33.31 -83.91 -35.42
N ARG A 647 32.72 -84.71 -34.53
CA ARG A 647 32.98 -86.16 -34.48
C ARG A 647 32.55 -86.88 -35.75
N LEU A 648 31.38 -86.56 -36.28
CA LEU A 648 30.87 -87.13 -37.52
C LEU A 648 31.74 -86.73 -38.72
N LEU A 649 32.26 -85.50 -38.75
CA LEU A 649 33.21 -85.06 -39.76
C LEU A 649 34.55 -85.80 -39.67
N ALA A 650 35.06 -86.03 -38.45
CA ALA A 650 36.33 -86.73 -38.23
C ALA A 650 36.27 -88.24 -38.52
N ALA A 651 35.07 -88.83 -38.54
CA ALA A 651 34.85 -90.25 -38.84
C ALA A 651 34.73 -90.55 -40.34
N ILE A 652 34.65 -89.54 -41.20
CA ILE A 652 34.60 -89.72 -42.66
C ILE A 652 36.03 -89.96 -43.17
N ASP A 653 36.24 -91.06 -43.88
CA ASP A 653 37.51 -91.36 -44.54
C ASP A 653 37.73 -90.40 -45.73
N THR A 654 38.64 -89.44 -45.54
CA THR A 654 38.91 -88.37 -46.49
C THR A 654 39.95 -88.72 -47.55
N THR A 655 40.62 -89.87 -47.43
CA THR A 655 41.78 -90.22 -48.27
C THR A 655 41.45 -90.37 -49.77
N GLY A 656 40.22 -90.78 -50.11
CA GLY A 656 39.79 -90.98 -51.49
C GLY A 656 39.50 -89.69 -52.26
N PHE A 657 38.90 -88.68 -51.60
CA PHE A 657 38.59 -87.40 -52.24
C PHE A 657 39.66 -86.32 -52.02
N GLU A 658 40.62 -86.51 -51.10
CA GLU A 658 41.75 -85.59 -50.90
C GLU A 658 42.66 -85.50 -52.13
N GLN A 659 42.87 -86.61 -52.87
CA GLN A 659 43.68 -86.62 -54.09
C GLN A 659 43.01 -85.89 -55.26
N LEU A 660 41.70 -86.09 -55.44
CA LEU A 660 40.91 -85.36 -56.42
C LEU A 660 40.73 -83.88 -56.00
N SER A 661 40.63 -83.61 -54.70
CA SER A 661 40.61 -82.25 -54.14
C SER A 661 41.94 -81.53 -54.32
N LEU A 662 43.08 -82.23 -54.24
CA LEU A 662 44.42 -81.70 -54.55
C LEU A 662 44.59 -81.37 -56.03
N GLN A 663 44.06 -82.19 -56.94
CA GLN A 663 44.06 -81.91 -58.38
C GLN A 663 43.11 -80.75 -58.75
N ILE A 664 41.98 -80.63 -58.05
CA ILE A 664 41.07 -79.50 -58.17
C ILE A 664 41.68 -78.23 -57.54
N ALA A 665 42.42 -78.35 -56.44
CA ALA A 665 43.15 -77.25 -55.80
C ALA A 665 44.35 -76.78 -56.63
N ALA A 666 44.93 -77.64 -57.47
CA ALA A 666 45.95 -77.25 -58.46
C ALA A 666 45.36 -76.50 -59.68
N LEU A 667 44.04 -76.56 -59.88
CA LEU A 667 43.30 -75.79 -60.89
C LEU A 667 42.63 -74.53 -60.34
N ALA A 668 42.60 -74.36 -59.02
CA ALA A 668 42.16 -73.14 -58.33
C ALA A 668 43.27 -72.08 -58.33
#